data_AF-A0A401IIM6-F1
#
_entry.id   AF-A0A401IIM6-F1
#
_cell.length_a   1.000
_cell.length_b   1.000
_cell.length_c   1.000
_cell.angle_alpha   90.00
_cell.angle_beta   90.00
_cell.angle_gamma   90.00
#
_symmetry.space_group_name_H-M   'P 1'
#
loop_
_entity.id
_entity.type
_entity.pdbx_description
1 polymer ?
#
loop_
_entity_poly.entity_id
_entity_poly.type
_entity_poly.pdbx_seq_one_letter_code
_entity_poly.pdbx_strand_id
1 'polypeptide(L)'
;MDIKLILDALHSIINPSDATDYVSLIKKTSDFIIEHSKELGLSVNSINPVNSPITFNHSDVNQSLEKFSNLEERLNKIFDNINLPKQSQTLLREQITKKILDKIAGLDQGKLGHELTNNNQILGEINDQLNSNLGSFISHFTTNNLLERQIGWVGNNSDDKFSTPNLSCSCPNCTNPILLNNTTSQNIVSGKTTSLSPEGTTTNLPINALLSGNKWTFPSTNTTATSTSSPTLTYSFYEDTIFAGSYYGVETGVREVSEGVKTNVRSILNWVQNTININFLEVQETNKSTYGQMRFMISDNPNYAYAYYPSTGTMGGEVHLKGSYDNTSTTNGFQNPGGKHGFMSLIHEIGHALGLRHSFDGGLDPSLDNSNNTVMGYNFKYGDVSAASTFAPLDIAALQSLYGARVTTTNDTYLFKTIDKFTVNGQSGLNTNSPNVVKQTIWDGDGNDTIDLSLVAANTAGYRVDLNPGGFITQNNVYQAKTYTINGIAYQTTASGTQIAYDTFIENLINSKSSDNIYLNAIANKVSGYNSTIETGNDIIYNGTSQDIVQLDYKFSAVTRTQTVNDLVLGLGTKGSITLKDYYLNLTNQINVNYLDSLGISISDAQVIEGNSGITKLLFTVNLSGAATEAFTLNYNTVDGTAKGGIDYASITNGSLNFLVGETHKTIEVQVNGDLVYDGNENLTLQLLKNSNIPGYIYLLDSQGLGTIIDDDVPSKLSITDVTVNENGTATLAVNLSGAAGTTVSVDYSTANGTALSDSDYTAQTGTLTFNAGVTQQFITISLINDTVYEPTAEKFFVNLTNAKNATISNNQGVVTIIDNDSKPTISINDVTKLEGNVSGSINKTTFQFTVSLSNASSQSISVNYATANGTAIAGSTSDYLSNSGILTFSPLQTSKTISVTVNRDSISEVNEQFFVNLTNPTNATIADGQGIGTITNDDVITGATKTANRRKILPSATVLASTDKVDILTGTNKKDLFTLGDSKSVYYAQRGFDDLAVIKDFQEGDTIQLHGDASMYKLMSSFDANIYGIGDFKGTGIFNNNQDNQELIGIVSDVNSMSLESKAFSFV
;
A
#
# COMPACT_ATOMS: atom_id res chain seq x y z
N MET A 1 -10.63 -41.49 15.09
CA MET A 1 -11.54 -40.74 14.22
C MET A 1 -11.05 -40.93 12.79
N ASP A 2 -11.93 -41.30 11.87
CA ASP A 2 -11.55 -41.55 10.47
C ASP A 2 -11.33 -40.19 9.79
N ILE A 3 -10.08 -39.86 9.45
CA ILE A 3 -9.69 -38.59 8.78
C ILE A 3 -10.51 -38.39 7.49
N LYS A 4 -10.93 -39.50 6.87
CA LYS A 4 -11.82 -39.53 5.72
C LYS A 4 -13.18 -38.88 6.00
N LEU A 5 -13.76 -39.10 7.17
CA LEU A 5 -15.06 -38.52 7.55
C LEU A 5 -14.98 -37.01 7.74
N ILE A 6 -13.85 -36.51 8.22
CA ILE A 6 -13.60 -35.06 8.43
C ILE A 6 -13.39 -34.37 7.06
N LEU A 7 -12.62 -34.99 6.16
CA LEU A 7 -12.41 -34.49 4.80
C LEU A 7 -13.69 -34.52 3.95
N ASP A 8 -14.52 -35.55 4.09
CA ASP A 8 -15.80 -35.67 3.38
C ASP A 8 -16.82 -34.63 3.91
N ALA A 9 -16.82 -34.36 5.22
CA ALA A 9 -17.63 -33.29 5.81
C ALA A 9 -17.19 -31.89 5.34
N LEU A 10 -15.88 -31.60 5.34
CA LEU A 10 -15.32 -30.33 4.87
C LEU A 10 -15.58 -30.09 3.37
N HIS A 11 -15.54 -31.14 2.55
CA HIS A 11 -15.89 -31.07 1.13
C HIS A 11 -17.36 -30.73 0.86
N SER A 12 -18.27 -31.11 1.76
CA SER A 12 -19.71 -30.89 1.59
C SER A 12 -20.17 -29.48 1.96
N ILE A 13 -19.30 -28.70 2.62
CA ILE A 13 -19.64 -27.38 3.20
C ILE A 13 -19.17 -26.21 2.31
N ILE A 14 -18.32 -26.45 1.31
CA ILE A 14 -17.62 -25.37 0.58
C ILE A 14 -18.01 -25.30 -0.89
N ASN A 15 -18.40 -24.09 -1.32
CA ASN A 15 -18.70 -23.76 -2.70
C ASN A 15 -17.37 -23.55 -3.47
N PRO A 16 -17.07 -24.32 -4.54
CA PRO A 16 -15.72 -24.43 -5.13
C PRO A 16 -15.32 -23.25 -6.04
N SER A 17 -15.92 -22.07 -5.88
CA SER A 17 -15.71 -20.92 -6.77
C SER A 17 -14.45 -20.09 -6.46
N ASP A 18 -13.76 -20.32 -5.33
CA ASP A 18 -12.51 -19.62 -5.02
C ASP A 18 -11.39 -20.60 -4.66
N ALA A 19 -10.45 -20.79 -5.59
CA ALA A 19 -9.34 -21.74 -5.46
C ALA A 19 -8.37 -21.35 -4.31
N THR A 20 -8.38 -20.08 -3.90
CA THR A 20 -7.51 -19.53 -2.86
C THR A 20 -7.92 -20.03 -1.46
N ASP A 21 -9.23 -20.17 -1.23
CA ASP A 21 -9.79 -20.65 0.04
C ASP A 21 -9.55 -22.14 0.26
N TYR A 22 -9.59 -22.93 -0.81
CA TYR A 22 -9.40 -24.37 -0.74
C TYR A 22 -7.95 -24.75 -0.38
N VAL A 23 -6.95 -24.04 -0.93
CA VAL A 23 -5.52 -24.23 -0.59
C VAL A 23 -5.20 -23.75 0.82
N SER A 24 -5.76 -22.62 1.23
CA SER A 24 -5.62 -22.08 2.59
C SER A 24 -6.21 -23.03 3.64
N LEU A 25 -7.33 -23.68 3.31
CA LEU A 25 -7.98 -24.65 4.18
C LEU A 25 -7.23 -25.97 4.28
N ILE A 26 -6.68 -26.51 3.18
CA ILE A 26 -5.82 -27.72 3.23
C ILE A 26 -4.59 -27.46 4.11
N LYS A 27 -4.04 -26.26 4.02
CA LYS A 27 -2.91 -25.83 4.86
C LYS A 27 -3.30 -25.76 6.34
N LYS A 28 -4.38 -25.05 6.68
CA LYS A 28 -4.90 -24.97 8.07
C LYS A 28 -5.32 -26.34 8.63
N THR A 29 -5.89 -27.21 7.81
CA THR A 29 -6.30 -28.56 8.22
C THR A 29 -5.09 -29.47 8.44
N SER A 30 -4.07 -29.35 7.59
CA SER A 30 -2.79 -30.06 7.79
C SER A 30 -2.07 -29.56 9.04
N ASP A 31 -2.03 -28.25 9.26
CA ASP A 31 -1.43 -27.64 10.44
C ASP A 31 -2.16 -28.08 11.71
N PHE A 32 -3.49 -28.11 11.71
CA PHE A 32 -4.33 -28.59 12.83
C PHE A 32 -4.09 -30.07 13.16
N ILE A 33 -4.00 -30.95 12.14
CA ILE A 33 -3.73 -32.38 12.32
C ILE A 33 -2.31 -32.61 12.85
N ILE A 34 -1.33 -31.84 12.37
CA ILE A 34 0.06 -31.90 12.83
C ILE A 34 0.15 -31.49 14.31
N GLU A 35 -0.51 -30.38 14.67
CA GLU A 35 -0.48 -29.80 16.01
C GLU A 35 -1.16 -30.69 17.06
N HIS A 36 -2.27 -31.35 16.72
CA HIS A 36 -3.07 -32.15 17.66
C HIS A 36 -2.83 -33.67 17.57
N SER A 37 -1.92 -34.14 16.71
CA SER A 37 -1.61 -35.56 16.50
C SER A 37 -1.16 -36.31 17.76
N LYS A 38 -0.50 -35.62 18.70
CA LYS A 38 -0.09 -36.18 20.00
C LYS A 38 -1.22 -36.22 21.04
N GLU A 39 -2.14 -35.26 21.01
CA GLU A 39 -3.26 -35.17 21.96
C GLU A 39 -4.39 -36.14 21.63
N LEU A 40 -4.54 -36.51 20.35
CA LEU A 40 -5.57 -37.43 19.86
C LEU A 40 -5.23 -38.93 19.97
N GLY A 41 -4.06 -39.28 20.53
CA GLY A 41 -3.70 -40.67 20.86
C GLY A 41 -3.62 -41.64 19.68
N LEU A 42 -3.34 -41.16 18.46
CA LEU A 42 -3.28 -42.00 17.27
C LEU A 42 -1.96 -42.81 17.22
N SER A 43 -2.00 -44.08 17.67
CA SER A 43 -0.88 -45.01 17.52
C SER A 43 -0.86 -45.63 16.12
N VAL A 44 0.18 -45.35 15.34
CA VAL A 44 0.52 -46.06 14.10
C VAL A 44 1.11 -47.41 14.49
N ASN A 45 0.31 -48.49 14.50
CA ASN A 45 0.79 -49.88 14.44
C ASN A 45 -0.39 -50.88 14.43
N SER A 46 -0.94 -51.22 13.26
CA SER A 46 -1.61 -52.52 13.05
C SER A 46 -2.02 -52.83 11.59
N ILE A 47 -1.20 -52.55 10.57
CA ILE A 47 -1.41 -53.21 9.26
C ILE A 47 -0.05 -53.51 8.60
N ASN A 48 0.28 -54.81 8.49
CA ASN A 48 1.16 -55.39 7.48
C ASN A 48 0.91 -56.92 7.43
N PRO A 49 1.17 -57.67 6.34
CA PRO A 49 2.00 -57.30 5.19
C PRO A 49 1.45 -57.66 3.79
N VAL A 50 1.79 -56.88 2.75
CA VAL A 50 2.55 -57.30 1.54
C VAL A 50 2.99 -56.04 0.78
N ASN A 51 4.31 -55.86 0.72
CA ASN A 51 5.13 -55.03 -0.19
C ASN A 51 5.09 -53.48 -0.10
N SER A 52 6.22 -52.98 0.44
CA SER A 52 6.82 -51.65 0.36
C SER A 52 6.27 -50.55 1.30
N PRO A 53 7.08 -50.06 2.26
CA PRO A 53 6.69 -48.98 3.17
C PRO A 53 6.66 -47.63 2.44
N ILE A 54 5.52 -46.94 2.45
CA ILE A 54 5.46 -45.51 2.11
C ILE A 54 5.73 -44.73 3.40
N THR A 55 7.01 -44.46 3.67
CA THR A 55 7.42 -43.41 4.60
C THR A 55 7.19 -42.06 3.95
N PHE A 56 6.21 -41.29 4.41
CA PHE A 56 6.15 -39.85 4.09
C PHE A 56 7.20 -39.14 4.93
N ASN A 57 8.34 -38.83 4.32
CA ASN A 57 9.35 -37.99 4.96
C ASN A 57 8.91 -36.52 4.86
N HIS A 58 9.14 -35.73 5.91
CA HIS A 58 8.82 -34.29 5.97
C HIS A 58 9.36 -33.49 4.76
N SER A 59 10.42 -34.00 4.11
CA SER A 59 11.03 -33.44 2.89
C SER A 59 10.17 -33.60 1.63
N ASP A 60 9.36 -34.66 1.50
CA ASP A 60 8.64 -34.99 0.27
C ASP A 60 7.34 -34.17 0.13
N VAL A 61 6.70 -33.88 1.26
CA VAL A 61 5.55 -32.96 1.35
C VAL A 61 5.99 -31.52 1.08
N ASN A 62 7.11 -31.10 1.67
CA ASN A 62 7.67 -29.76 1.42
C ASN A 62 8.13 -29.59 -0.04
N GLN A 63 8.77 -30.59 -0.66
CA GLN A 63 9.11 -30.54 -2.09
C GLN A 63 7.88 -30.50 -3.01
N SER A 64 6.78 -31.14 -2.62
CA SER A 64 5.54 -31.15 -3.40
C SER A 64 4.81 -29.80 -3.29
N LEU A 65 4.79 -29.20 -2.10
CA LEU A 65 4.28 -27.84 -1.85
C LEU A 65 5.10 -26.78 -2.59
N GLU A 66 6.43 -26.88 -2.58
CA GLU A 66 7.33 -25.95 -3.28
C GLU A 66 7.20 -26.06 -4.81
N LYS A 67 6.89 -27.25 -5.34
CA LYS A 67 6.59 -27.47 -6.76
C LYS A 67 5.20 -26.96 -7.17
N PHE A 68 4.21 -26.98 -6.27
CA PHE A 68 2.89 -26.41 -6.51
C PHE A 68 2.89 -24.87 -6.49
N SER A 69 3.60 -24.23 -5.54
CA SER A 69 3.78 -22.77 -5.56
C SER A 69 4.50 -22.29 -6.82
N ASN A 70 5.46 -23.07 -7.33
CA ASN A 70 6.11 -22.76 -8.60
C ASN A 70 5.19 -22.91 -9.82
N LEU A 71 4.17 -23.78 -9.77
CA LEU A 71 3.18 -23.92 -10.84
C LEU A 71 2.21 -22.72 -10.85
N GLU A 72 1.80 -22.26 -9.68
CA GLU A 72 0.97 -21.07 -9.51
C GLU A 72 1.69 -19.80 -9.98
N GLU A 73 2.97 -19.64 -9.62
CA GLU A 73 3.78 -18.50 -10.08
C GLU A 73 3.99 -18.51 -11.61
N ARG A 74 4.15 -19.71 -12.21
CA ARG A 74 4.27 -19.85 -13.66
C ARG A 74 2.93 -19.62 -14.39
N LEU A 75 1.81 -20.06 -13.83
CA LEU A 75 0.46 -19.76 -14.35
C LEU A 75 0.19 -18.26 -14.27
N ASN A 76 0.51 -17.60 -13.15
CA ASN A 76 0.36 -16.16 -12.99
C ASN A 76 1.21 -15.40 -14.03
N LYS A 77 2.47 -15.78 -14.24
CA LYS A 77 3.32 -15.20 -15.30
C LYS A 77 2.79 -15.45 -16.71
N ILE A 78 2.09 -16.56 -16.97
CA ILE A 78 1.46 -16.81 -18.27
C ILE A 78 0.23 -15.91 -18.44
N PHE A 79 -0.62 -15.77 -17.42
CA PHE A 79 -1.80 -14.89 -17.47
C PHE A 79 -1.43 -13.40 -17.54
N ASP A 80 -0.36 -12.97 -16.87
CA ASP A 80 0.13 -11.59 -16.91
C ASP A 80 0.64 -11.18 -18.31
N ASN A 81 1.04 -12.17 -19.13
CA ASN A 81 1.51 -11.94 -20.50
C ASN A 81 0.42 -12.09 -21.57
N ILE A 82 -0.83 -12.41 -21.18
CA ILE A 82 -1.97 -12.55 -22.09
C ILE A 82 -2.83 -11.29 -22.00
N ASN A 83 -2.93 -10.52 -23.09
CA ASN A 83 -3.70 -9.28 -23.13
C ASN A 83 -5.21 -9.54 -23.33
N LEU A 84 -5.86 -10.15 -22.33
CA LEU A 84 -7.30 -10.42 -22.29
C LEU A 84 -8.01 -9.52 -21.25
N PRO A 85 -9.30 -9.18 -21.43
CA PRO A 85 -10.12 -8.56 -20.39
C PRO A 85 -10.16 -9.42 -19.11
N LYS A 86 -10.18 -8.77 -17.93
CA LYS A 86 -10.14 -9.46 -16.61
C LYS A 86 -11.18 -10.58 -16.48
N GLN A 87 -12.41 -10.37 -16.96
CA GLN A 87 -13.48 -11.37 -16.91
C GLN A 87 -13.15 -12.63 -17.72
N SER A 88 -12.49 -12.49 -18.88
CA SER A 88 -12.06 -13.62 -19.72
C SER A 88 -10.87 -14.36 -19.13
N GLN A 89 -9.99 -13.66 -18.39
CA GLN A 89 -8.90 -14.29 -17.63
C GLN A 89 -9.45 -15.13 -16.47
N THR A 90 -10.49 -14.65 -15.78
CA THR A 90 -11.16 -15.39 -14.70
C THR A 90 -11.83 -16.66 -15.23
N LEU A 91 -12.60 -16.57 -16.32
CA LEU A 91 -13.27 -17.72 -16.92
C LEU A 91 -12.26 -18.78 -17.43
N LEU A 92 -11.13 -18.34 -18.00
CA LEU A 92 -10.06 -19.22 -18.45
C LEU A 92 -9.33 -19.90 -17.27
N ARG A 93 -9.12 -19.17 -16.16
CA ARG A 93 -8.60 -19.74 -14.90
C ARG A 93 -9.53 -20.81 -14.34
N GLU A 94 -10.83 -20.58 -14.31
CA GLU A 94 -11.81 -21.56 -13.83
C GLU A 94 -11.83 -22.83 -14.70
N GLN A 95 -11.79 -22.70 -16.03
CA GLN A 95 -11.80 -23.83 -16.95
C GLN A 95 -10.50 -24.68 -16.88
N ILE A 96 -9.34 -24.04 -16.74
CA ILE A 96 -8.05 -24.74 -16.60
C ILE A 96 -7.99 -25.44 -15.24
N THR A 97 -8.43 -24.77 -14.17
CA THR A 97 -8.47 -25.33 -12.82
C THR A 97 -9.41 -26.55 -12.76
N LYS A 98 -10.59 -26.45 -13.37
CA LYS A 98 -11.54 -27.57 -13.47
C LYS A 98 -10.98 -28.76 -14.25
N LYS A 99 -10.29 -28.55 -15.37
CA LYS A 99 -9.65 -29.64 -16.14
C LYS A 99 -8.47 -30.30 -15.42
N ILE A 100 -7.72 -29.53 -14.62
CA ILE A 100 -6.65 -30.07 -13.78
C ILE A 100 -7.27 -30.95 -12.68
N LEU A 101 -8.34 -30.48 -12.04
CA LEU A 101 -9.08 -31.22 -11.01
C LEU A 101 -9.73 -32.50 -11.56
N ASP A 102 -10.35 -32.46 -12.74
CA ASP A 102 -10.94 -33.63 -13.39
C ASP A 102 -9.89 -34.69 -13.76
N LYS A 103 -8.68 -34.27 -14.14
CA LYS A 103 -7.57 -35.18 -14.49
C LYS A 103 -6.90 -35.76 -13.25
N ILE A 104 -6.88 -35.03 -12.13
CA ILE A 104 -6.46 -35.55 -10.82
C ILE A 104 -7.49 -36.54 -10.27
N ALA A 105 -8.79 -36.27 -10.44
CA ALA A 105 -9.88 -37.14 -10.01
C ALA A 105 -9.96 -38.46 -10.81
N GLY A 106 -9.44 -38.50 -12.04
CA GLY A 106 -9.41 -39.69 -12.90
C GLY A 106 -8.20 -40.63 -12.72
N LEU A 107 -7.25 -40.32 -11.84
CA LEU A 107 -6.07 -41.16 -11.61
C LEU A 107 -6.40 -42.28 -10.61
N ASP A 108 -6.45 -43.52 -11.12
CA ASP A 108 -6.66 -44.73 -10.33
C ASP A 108 -5.58 -44.87 -9.23
N GLN A 109 -6.01 -45.00 -7.97
CA GLN A 109 -5.19 -44.85 -6.77
C GLN A 109 -4.07 -45.91 -6.60
N GLY A 110 -3.93 -46.85 -7.54
CA GLY A 110 -2.91 -47.91 -7.52
C GLY A 110 -1.58 -47.59 -8.22
N LYS A 111 -1.43 -46.45 -8.91
CA LYS A 111 -0.22 -46.14 -9.71
C LYS A 111 0.53 -44.86 -9.33
N LEU A 112 0.08 -44.14 -8.30
CA LEU A 112 0.65 -42.84 -7.93
C LEU A 112 2.12 -42.94 -7.43
N GLY A 113 2.56 -44.11 -6.98
CA GLY A 113 3.95 -44.33 -6.54
C GLY A 113 4.97 -44.54 -7.67
N HIS A 114 4.55 -44.82 -8.90
CA HIS A 114 5.46 -45.25 -9.97
C HIS A 114 5.57 -44.27 -11.15
N GLU A 115 4.65 -43.29 -11.26
CA GLU A 115 4.68 -42.27 -12.32
C GLU A 115 5.32 -40.93 -11.89
N LEU A 116 5.52 -40.70 -10.59
CA LEU A 116 6.17 -39.48 -10.09
C LEU A 116 7.70 -39.42 -10.33
N THR A 117 8.32 -40.49 -10.83
CA THR A 117 9.76 -40.53 -11.13
C THR A 117 10.11 -40.07 -12.55
N ASN A 118 9.14 -39.99 -13.48
CA ASN A 118 9.38 -39.58 -14.88
C ASN A 118 8.51 -38.37 -15.28
N ASN A 119 8.70 -37.26 -14.57
CA ASN A 119 7.91 -36.04 -14.71
C ASN A 119 8.19 -35.18 -15.96
N ASN A 120 8.94 -35.67 -16.96
CA ASN A 120 9.14 -34.94 -18.22
C ASN A 120 8.07 -35.27 -19.28
N GLN A 121 7.41 -36.42 -19.19
CA GLN A 121 6.45 -36.85 -20.20
C GLN A 121 5.07 -36.20 -19.98
N ILE A 122 4.61 -36.11 -18.73
CA ILE A 122 3.34 -35.46 -18.38
C ILE A 122 3.40 -33.94 -18.61
N LEU A 123 4.53 -33.29 -18.29
CA LEU A 123 4.73 -31.87 -18.58
C LEU A 123 4.86 -31.59 -20.08
N GLY A 124 5.46 -32.50 -20.85
CA GLY A 124 5.48 -32.44 -22.31
C GLY A 124 4.09 -32.59 -22.92
N GLU A 125 3.31 -33.57 -22.46
CA GLU A 125 1.93 -33.80 -22.91
C GLU A 125 0.99 -32.66 -22.52
N ILE A 126 1.15 -32.06 -21.33
CA ILE A 126 0.40 -30.86 -20.94
C ILE A 126 0.77 -29.66 -21.81
N ASN A 127 2.05 -29.48 -22.14
CA ASN A 127 2.52 -28.37 -22.97
C ASN A 127 2.09 -28.52 -24.44
N ASP A 128 2.14 -29.74 -24.99
CA ASP A 128 1.68 -30.05 -26.34
C ASP A 128 0.15 -29.94 -26.45
N GLN A 129 -0.57 -30.32 -25.38
CA GLN A 129 -2.02 -30.23 -25.32
C GLN A 129 -2.50 -28.81 -25.03
N LEU A 130 -1.74 -27.97 -24.30
CA LEU A 130 -1.96 -26.52 -24.18
C LEU A 130 -1.77 -25.83 -25.52
N ASN A 131 -0.73 -26.17 -26.28
CA ASN A 131 -0.50 -25.61 -27.61
C ASN A 131 -1.56 -26.06 -28.63
N SER A 132 -2.01 -27.33 -28.57
CA SER A 132 -3.10 -27.82 -29.43
C SER A 132 -4.46 -27.24 -29.05
N ASN A 133 -4.73 -27.02 -27.75
CA ASN A 133 -5.96 -26.42 -27.28
C ASN A 133 -5.95 -24.89 -27.41
N LEU A 134 -4.81 -24.21 -27.36
CA LEU A 134 -4.71 -22.80 -27.80
C LEU A 134 -5.04 -22.70 -29.28
N GLY A 135 -4.54 -23.62 -30.11
CA GLY A 135 -4.92 -23.70 -31.52
C GLY A 135 -6.42 -23.94 -31.74
N SER A 136 -7.03 -24.84 -30.95
CA SER A 136 -8.47 -25.13 -31.01
C SER A 136 -9.35 -24.04 -30.36
N PHE A 137 -8.86 -23.32 -29.35
CA PHE A 137 -9.58 -22.27 -28.63
C PHE A 137 -9.54 -20.97 -29.43
N ILE A 138 -8.40 -20.67 -30.08
CA ILE A 138 -8.31 -19.64 -31.12
C ILE A 138 -9.24 -19.99 -32.28
N SER A 139 -9.31 -21.26 -32.71
CA SER A 139 -10.25 -21.66 -33.78
C SER A 139 -11.74 -21.61 -33.36
N HIS A 140 -12.06 -21.78 -32.08
CA HIS A 140 -13.45 -21.73 -31.57
C HIS A 140 -13.94 -20.30 -31.36
N PHE A 141 -13.06 -19.36 -30.99
CA PHE A 141 -13.38 -17.93 -30.94
C PHE A 141 -13.49 -17.29 -32.33
N THR A 142 -12.74 -17.79 -33.33
CA THR A 142 -12.90 -17.35 -34.73
C THR A 142 -14.21 -17.81 -35.38
N THR A 143 -14.94 -18.78 -34.80
CA THR A 143 -16.18 -19.30 -35.42
C THR A 143 -17.49 -18.75 -34.83
N ASN A 144 -17.46 -18.11 -33.65
CA ASN A 144 -18.67 -17.60 -32.99
C ASN A 144 -18.74 -16.06 -32.86
N ASN A 145 -17.76 -15.34 -33.38
CA ASN A 145 -17.93 -13.95 -33.78
C ASN A 145 -18.25 -13.92 -35.27
N LEU A 146 -19.49 -13.62 -35.64
CA LEU A 146 -19.84 -13.20 -37.00
C LEU A 146 -19.29 -11.79 -37.28
N LEU A 147 -17.96 -11.64 -37.19
CA LEU A 147 -17.18 -10.48 -37.62
C LEU A 147 -15.78 -10.90 -38.09
N GLU A 148 -15.62 -12.09 -38.70
CA GLU A 148 -14.43 -12.40 -39.50
C GLU A 148 -14.79 -13.16 -40.78
N ARG A 149 -15.08 -12.41 -41.86
CA ARG A 149 -14.48 -12.74 -43.16
C ARG A 149 -13.69 -11.52 -43.61
N GLN A 150 -12.39 -11.77 -43.78
CA GLN A 150 -11.32 -10.84 -44.17
C GLN A 150 -10.82 -9.94 -43.05
N ILE A 151 -9.79 -10.38 -42.31
CA ILE A 151 -8.44 -9.79 -42.40
C ILE A 151 -7.43 -10.91 -42.06
N GLY A 152 -6.56 -11.26 -43.00
CA GLY A 152 -5.42 -12.12 -42.71
C GLY A 152 -4.24 -11.27 -42.26
N TRP A 153 -3.66 -11.59 -41.11
CA TRP A 153 -2.29 -11.19 -40.76
C TRP A 153 -1.53 -12.40 -40.21
N VAL A 154 -0.84 -13.09 -41.11
CA VAL A 154 0.41 -13.81 -40.80
C VAL A 154 1.47 -13.17 -41.69
N GLY A 155 2.48 -12.57 -41.08
CA GLY A 155 3.59 -11.97 -41.80
C GLY A 155 4.57 -11.28 -40.87
N ASN A 156 5.44 -12.07 -40.23
CA ASN A 156 6.77 -11.61 -39.84
C ASN A 156 7.47 -11.04 -41.08
N ASN A 157 7.85 -9.77 -41.06
CA ASN A 157 9.10 -9.30 -41.65
C ASN A 157 9.41 -7.89 -41.14
N SER A 158 10.55 -7.81 -40.45
CA SER A 158 11.38 -6.62 -40.32
C SER A 158 11.74 -6.08 -41.70
N ASP A 159 11.81 -4.75 -41.79
CA ASP A 159 12.23 -3.95 -42.94
C ASP A 159 11.24 -3.86 -44.11
N ASP A 160 10.42 -2.82 -44.11
CA ASP A 160 10.18 -2.08 -45.36
C ASP A 160 9.92 -0.58 -45.09
N LYS A 161 10.84 0.22 -45.60
CA LYS A 161 10.80 1.68 -45.64
C LYS A 161 9.82 2.12 -46.72
N PHE A 162 8.74 2.82 -46.37
CA PHE A 162 7.98 3.56 -47.36
C PHE A 162 8.65 4.91 -47.66
N SER A 163 9.48 4.89 -48.70
CA SER A 163 9.89 6.07 -49.45
C SER A 163 8.72 6.65 -50.25
N THR A 164 8.60 7.98 -50.26
CA THR A 164 7.68 8.75 -51.11
C THR A 164 8.02 8.58 -52.62
N PRO A 165 7.08 8.87 -53.55
CA PRO A 165 6.90 10.25 -54.02
C PRO A 165 5.47 10.69 -54.43
N ASN A 166 5.26 12.01 -54.39
CA ASN A 166 4.26 12.83 -55.11
C ASN A 166 2.78 12.82 -54.67
N LEU A 167 2.42 13.78 -53.82
CA LEU A 167 1.40 14.79 -54.10
C LEU A 167 1.70 16.02 -53.22
N SER A 168 2.18 17.07 -53.86
CA SER A 168 2.64 18.31 -53.22
C SER A 168 1.46 19.22 -52.85
N CYS A 169 1.27 19.47 -51.55
CA CYS A 169 0.73 20.74 -51.06
C CYS A 169 1.88 21.50 -50.40
N SER A 170 2.35 22.54 -51.08
CA SER A 170 3.47 23.38 -50.65
C SER A 170 3.06 24.28 -49.49
N CYS A 171 3.58 24.02 -48.29
CA CYS A 171 3.59 24.99 -47.20
C CYS A 171 4.86 25.85 -47.31
N PRO A 172 4.78 27.18 -47.50
CA PRO A 172 5.96 28.01 -47.53
C PRO A 172 6.42 28.28 -46.09
N ASN A 173 7.58 27.72 -45.76
CA ASN A 173 8.38 27.90 -44.52
C ASN A 173 8.07 26.95 -43.35
N CYS A 174 8.43 25.67 -43.53
CA CYS A 174 8.87 24.82 -42.41
C CYS A 174 10.34 24.44 -42.63
N THR A 175 11.27 25.34 -42.29
CA THR A 175 12.70 25.02 -42.21
C THR A 175 13.05 24.55 -40.80
N ASN A 176 12.98 23.24 -40.56
CA ASN A 176 14.01 22.44 -39.89
C ASN A 176 13.49 21.01 -39.62
N PRO A 177 14.14 19.96 -40.16
CA PRO A 177 13.85 18.59 -39.75
C PRO A 177 14.49 18.35 -38.39
N ILE A 178 13.69 18.24 -37.32
CA ILE A 178 14.19 17.73 -36.04
C ILE A 178 14.31 16.22 -36.17
N LEU A 179 15.55 15.75 -36.32
CA LEU A 179 15.95 14.38 -36.05
C LEU A 179 15.65 14.08 -34.58
N LEU A 180 14.64 13.24 -34.32
CA LEU A 180 14.39 12.69 -32.99
C LEU A 180 15.42 11.61 -32.71
N ASN A 181 16.54 12.03 -32.11
CA ASN A 181 17.42 11.12 -31.40
C ASN A 181 16.72 10.64 -30.14
N ASN A 182 16.65 9.31 -30.02
CA ASN A 182 16.25 8.60 -28.82
C ASN A 182 17.10 9.08 -27.63
N THR A 183 16.49 9.11 -26.44
CA THR A 183 17.06 9.54 -25.14
C THR A 183 17.12 11.06 -24.89
N THR A 184 15.99 11.67 -24.54
CA THR A 184 15.81 12.49 -23.31
C THR A 184 14.37 12.96 -23.22
N SER A 185 13.68 12.50 -22.18
CA SER A 185 12.33 12.89 -21.79
C SER A 185 12.27 14.38 -21.46
N GLN A 186 11.49 15.15 -22.21
CA GLN A 186 10.98 16.45 -21.76
C GLN A 186 9.48 16.55 -22.07
N ASN A 187 8.69 16.38 -21.00
CA ASN A 187 7.31 16.85 -20.79
C ASN A 187 6.39 16.89 -22.01
N ILE A 188 6.04 15.71 -22.51
CA ILE A 188 4.78 15.46 -23.23
C ILE A 188 3.93 14.65 -22.27
N VAL A 189 2.92 15.31 -21.67
CA VAL A 189 1.79 14.75 -20.91
C VAL A 189 1.99 13.28 -20.51
N SER A 190 2.80 13.05 -19.47
CA SER A 190 2.85 11.76 -18.78
C SER A 190 1.59 11.66 -17.93
N GLY A 191 0.52 11.21 -18.54
CA GLY A 191 -0.70 10.85 -17.87
C GLY A 191 -1.42 9.90 -18.78
N LYS A 192 -1.60 8.65 -18.32
CA LYS A 192 -2.81 7.91 -18.65
C LYS A 192 -3.94 8.92 -18.74
N THR A 193 -4.55 9.13 -19.90
CA THR A 193 -5.88 9.73 -19.94
C THR A 193 -6.85 8.66 -19.46
N THR A 194 -6.79 8.33 -18.18
CA THR A 194 -7.93 7.80 -17.44
C THR A 194 -8.82 8.99 -17.17
N SER A 195 -9.84 9.15 -18.02
CA SER A 195 -11.13 9.72 -17.66
C SER A 195 -12.00 9.74 -18.92
N LEU A 196 -12.68 8.63 -19.16
CA LEU A 196 -14.02 8.68 -19.73
C LEU A 196 -14.90 7.84 -18.79
N SER A 197 -15.82 8.56 -18.13
CA SER A 197 -16.78 8.18 -17.07
C SER A 197 -16.24 7.68 -15.69
N PRO A 198 -16.98 7.96 -14.59
CA PRO A 198 -16.74 7.38 -13.25
C PRO A 198 -16.92 5.86 -13.16
N GLU A 199 -17.44 5.18 -14.21
CA GLU A 199 -17.97 3.81 -14.10
C GLU A 199 -17.25 2.74 -14.94
N GLY A 200 -16.12 3.06 -15.57
CA GLY A 200 -15.14 2.03 -15.95
C GLY A 200 -15.64 0.92 -16.90
N THR A 201 -16.28 1.26 -18.01
CA THR A 201 -16.43 0.33 -19.14
C THR A 201 -15.37 0.60 -20.22
N THR A 202 -14.85 -0.46 -20.82
CA THR A 202 -13.62 -0.47 -21.62
C THR A 202 -13.81 0.07 -23.04
N THR A 203 -12.93 0.96 -23.53
CA THR A 203 -12.13 0.76 -24.77
C THR A 203 -11.01 1.78 -24.87
N ASN A 204 -9.82 1.35 -25.31
CA ASN A 204 -8.79 2.25 -25.84
C ASN A 204 -9.30 2.83 -27.16
N LEU A 205 -10.20 3.81 -27.12
CA LEU A 205 -10.64 4.49 -28.33
C LEU A 205 -9.43 5.19 -28.98
N PRO A 206 -9.24 5.11 -30.30
CA PRO A 206 -8.09 5.71 -30.98
C PRO A 206 -8.25 7.24 -31.15
N ILE A 207 -8.80 7.94 -30.14
CA ILE A 207 -9.07 9.38 -30.18
C ILE A 207 -7.79 10.21 -30.38
N ASN A 208 -6.63 9.69 -29.95
CA ASN A 208 -5.33 10.32 -30.19
C ASN A 208 -5.06 10.54 -31.68
N ALA A 209 -5.60 9.71 -32.58
CA ALA A 209 -5.49 9.95 -34.02
C ALA A 209 -6.20 11.25 -34.44
N LEU A 210 -7.22 11.70 -33.69
CA LEU A 210 -7.98 12.91 -33.97
C LEU A 210 -7.48 14.15 -33.23
N LEU A 211 -6.57 14.04 -32.25
CA LEU A 211 -6.11 15.21 -31.48
C LEU A 211 -4.96 15.95 -32.18
N SER A 212 -5.12 17.24 -32.46
CA SER A 212 -4.06 18.07 -33.06
C SER A 212 -2.94 18.45 -32.09
N GLY A 213 -3.19 18.32 -30.77
CA GLY A 213 -2.34 18.87 -29.71
C GLY A 213 -2.65 20.34 -29.36
N ASN A 214 -3.52 21.00 -30.11
CA ASN A 214 -3.97 22.36 -29.85
C ASN A 214 -5.36 22.35 -29.19
N LYS A 215 -5.58 23.21 -28.20
CA LYS A 215 -6.88 23.38 -27.54
C LYS A 215 -7.08 24.81 -27.06
N TRP A 216 -8.33 25.23 -26.91
CA TRP A 216 -8.63 26.46 -26.20
C TRP A 216 -8.33 26.33 -24.70
N THR A 217 -7.71 27.36 -24.14
CA THR A 217 -7.44 27.46 -22.70
C THR A 217 -8.30 28.54 -22.08
N PHE A 218 -8.96 28.22 -20.98
CA PHE A 218 -9.82 29.15 -20.26
C PHE A 218 -9.13 29.54 -18.93
N PRO A 219 -9.20 30.82 -18.51
CA PRO A 219 -8.64 31.23 -17.22
C PRO A 219 -9.26 30.43 -16.09
N SER A 220 -8.45 29.76 -15.26
CA SER A 220 -8.95 29.08 -14.07
C SER A 220 -9.42 30.13 -13.06
N THR A 221 -10.72 30.29 -12.86
CA THR A 221 -11.22 30.96 -11.66
C THR A 221 -10.95 30.04 -10.48
N ASN A 222 -9.96 30.37 -9.63
CA ASN A 222 -9.62 29.80 -8.32
C ASN A 222 -9.83 28.29 -8.09
N THR A 223 -8.75 27.62 -7.69
CA THR A 223 -8.64 26.21 -7.27
C THR A 223 -9.41 25.83 -5.98
N THR A 224 -10.56 26.44 -5.76
CA THR A 224 -11.63 26.02 -4.84
C THR A 224 -12.96 26.36 -5.52
N ALA A 225 -13.31 25.64 -6.58
CA ALA A 225 -14.45 25.99 -7.43
C ALA A 225 -15.60 24.99 -7.29
N THR A 226 -16.53 25.36 -6.41
CA THR A 226 -17.97 25.12 -6.56
C THR A 226 -18.58 26.02 -7.66
N SER A 227 -17.83 26.39 -8.71
CA SER A 227 -18.37 27.20 -9.81
C SER A 227 -18.99 26.28 -10.86
N THR A 228 -20.31 26.23 -10.89
CA THR A 228 -21.16 25.36 -11.70
C THR A 228 -21.32 25.78 -13.18
N SER A 229 -20.53 26.74 -13.68
CA SER A 229 -20.69 27.29 -15.04
C SER A 229 -19.61 26.79 -16.00
N SER A 230 -20.02 26.13 -17.08
CA SER A 230 -19.13 25.75 -18.19
C SER A 230 -18.39 26.97 -18.77
N PRO A 231 -17.11 26.82 -19.19
CA PRO A 231 -16.36 27.90 -19.83
C PRO A 231 -17.03 28.37 -21.13
N THR A 232 -16.83 29.65 -21.48
CA THR A 232 -17.41 30.26 -22.69
C THR A 232 -16.34 30.45 -23.76
N LEU A 233 -16.63 29.97 -24.97
CA LEU A 233 -15.86 30.24 -26.19
C LEU A 233 -16.68 31.18 -27.09
N THR A 234 -16.11 32.35 -27.41
CA THR A 234 -16.81 33.31 -28.28
C THR A 234 -16.59 32.98 -29.76
N TYR A 235 -17.61 33.22 -30.59
CA TYR A 235 -17.49 33.14 -32.03
C TYR A 235 -18.15 34.33 -32.72
N SER A 236 -17.68 34.67 -33.92
CA SER A 236 -18.27 35.74 -34.73
C SER A 236 -18.26 35.40 -36.22
N PHE A 237 -19.04 36.18 -36.98
CA PHE A 237 -19.00 36.19 -38.43
C PHE A 237 -18.31 37.47 -38.88
N TYR A 238 -17.44 37.38 -39.89
CA TYR A 238 -16.78 38.56 -40.46
C TYR A 238 -17.83 39.56 -40.97
N GLU A 239 -17.76 40.80 -40.52
CA GLU A 239 -18.72 41.86 -40.91
C GLU A 239 -18.14 42.78 -41.99
N ASP A 240 -18.71 42.73 -43.20
CA ASP A 240 -18.24 43.53 -44.35
C ASP A 240 -18.29 45.05 -44.05
N THR A 241 -19.29 45.47 -43.28
CA THR A 241 -19.51 46.88 -42.92
C THR A 241 -18.43 47.44 -41.99
N ILE A 242 -17.72 46.58 -41.24
CA ILE A 242 -16.70 46.98 -40.27
C ILE A 242 -15.30 46.90 -40.86
N PHE A 243 -15.03 45.83 -41.62
CA PHE A 243 -13.69 45.54 -42.11
C PHE A 243 -13.48 45.95 -43.57
N ALA A 244 -14.54 46.11 -44.37
CA ALA A 244 -14.48 46.57 -45.76
C ALA A 244 -13.45 45.79 -46.62
N GLY A 245 -13.43 44.46 -46.47
CA GLY A 245 -12.47 43.58 -47.16
C GLY A 245 -11.06 43.53 -46.55
N SER A 246 -10.80 44.26 -45.45
CA SER A 246 -9.53 44.26 -44.74
C SER A 246 -9.38 43.01 -43.87
N TYR A 247 -8.30 42.26 -44.10
CA TYR A 247 -7.91 41.11 -43.31
C TYR A 247 -6.42 41.18 -42.94
N TYR A 248 -6.05 40.71 -41.75
CA TYR A 248 -4.68 40.82 -41.24
C TYR A 248 -3.76 39.67 -41.66
N GLY A 249 -4.32 38.56 -42.16
CA GLY A 249 -3.56 37.45 -42.69
C GLY A 249 -3.28 37.58 -44.20
N VAL A 250 -2.89 36.47 -44.81
CA VAL A 250 -2.50 36.40 -46.24
C VAL A 250 -3.68 36.23 -47.20
N GLU A 251 -4.90 36.11 -46.66
CA GLU A 251 -6.10 35.85 -47.44
C GLU A 251 -6.61 37.08 -48.19
N THR A 252 -7.09 36.85 -49.40
CA THR A 252 -7.72 37.87 -50.26
C THR A 252 -9.19 37.58 -50.50
N GLY A 253 -9.95 38.60 -50.91
CA GLY A 253 -11.38 38.44 -51.17
C GLY A 253 -12.21 38.14 -49.92
N VAL A 254 -11.67 38.50 -48.75
CA VAL A 254 -12.31 38.23 -47.46
C VAL A 254 -13.62 39.00 -47.36
N ARG A 255 -14.70 38.28 -47.10
CA ARG A 255 -16.04 38.85 -46.95
C ARG A 255 -16.93 38.03 -46.03
N GLU A 256 -18.04 38.63 -45.66
CA GLU A 256 -19.08 38.02 -44.84
C GLU A 256 -19.69 36.76 -45.48
N VAL A 257 -20.05 35.79 -44.65
CA VAL A 257 -20.80 34.58 -45.05
C VAL A 257 -22.30 34.86 -45.12
N SER A 258 -23.03 34.15 -45.98
CA SER A 258 -24.49 34.30 -46.08
C SER A 258 -25.23 33.93 -44.79
N GLU A 259 -26.45 34.45 -44.63
CA GLU A 259 -27.30 34.12 -43.47
C GLU A 259 -27.65 32.61 -43.39
N GLY A 260 -27.68 31.91 -44.53
CA GLY A 260 -27.86 30.46 -44.55
C GLY A 260 -26.70 29.72 -43.89
N VAL A 261 -25.46 30.15 -44.14
CA VAL A 261 -24.27 29.62 -43.47
C VAL A 261 -24.28 29.98 -41.99
N LYS A 262 -24.61 31.23 -41.63
CA LYS A 262 -24.71 31.64 -40.21
C LYS A 262 -25.68 30.76 -39.43
N THR A 263 -26.85 30.50 -40.00
CA THR A 263 -27.90 29.64 -39.42
C THR A 263 -27.39 28.21 -39.18
N ASN A 264 -26.69 27.63 -40.15
CA ASN A 264 -26.11 26.30 -40.02
C ASN A 264 -25.01 26.25 -38.95
N VAL A 265 -24.10 27.22 -38.94
CA VAL A 265 -23.03 27.32 -37.92
C VAL A 265 -23.61 27.43 -36.53
N ARG A 266 -24.60 28.33 -36.31
CA ARG A 266 -25.29 28.47 -35.01
C ARG A 266 -25.92 27.15 -34.55
N SER A 267 -26.55 26.43 -35.48
CA SER A 267 -27.22 25.16 -35.17
C SER A 267 -26.22 24.05 -34.81
N ILE A 268 -25.08 23.98 -35.51
CA ILE A 268 -24.00 23.03 -35.20
C ILE A 268 -23.39 23.36 -33.83
N LEU A 269 -23.01 24.63 -33.59
CA LEU A 269 -22.42 25.03 -32.31
C LEU A 269 -23.39 24.83 -31.15
N ASN A 270 -24.69 25.07 -31.34
CA ASN A 270 -25.71 24.78 -30.33
C ASN A 270 -25.82 23.27 -30.03
N TRP A 271 -25.66 22.40 -31.03
CA TRP A 271 -25.63 20.96 -30.81
C TRP A 271 -24.34 20.53 -30.08
N VAL A 272 -23.18 21.02 -30.52
CA VAL A 272 -21.87 20.73 -29.89
C VAL A 272 -21.86 21.19 -28.44
N GLN A 273 -22.42 22.37 -28.15
CA GLN A 273 -22.49 22.88 -26.79
C GLN A 273 -23.17 21.89 -25.86
N ASN A 274 -24.18 21.14 -26.31
CA ASN A 274 -24.88 20.16 -25.48
C ASN A 274 -24.08 18.86 -25.28
N THR A 275 -22.99 18.68 -26.00
CA THR A 275 -22.16 17.47 -26.00
C THR A 275 -20.87 17.62 -25.17
N ILE A 276 -20.28 18.83 -25.19
CA ILE A 276 -19.04 19.14 -24.47
C ILE A 276 -19.25 20.27 -23.46
N ASN A 277 -18.38 20.34 -22.45
CA ASN A 277 -18.42 21.34 -21.40
C ASN A 277 -17.86 22.71 -21.87
N ILE A 278 -18.42 23.25 -22.96
CA ILE A 278 -18.18 24.60 -23.49
C ILE A 278 -19.54 25.23 -23.82
N ASN A 279 -19.71 26.49 -23.42
CA ASN A 279 -20.78 27.36 -23.91
C ASN A 279 -20.28 28.18 -25.10
N PHE A 280 -21.06 28.25 -26.18
CA PHE A 280 -20.72 29.07 -27.34
C PHE A 280 -21.50 30.38 -27.31
N LEU A 281 -20.78 31.50 -27.40
CA LEU A 281 -21.38 32.83 -27.40
C LEU A 281 -21.08 33.55 -28.71
N GLU A 282 -22.14 33.86 -29.47
CA GLU A 282 -22.00 34.71 -30.65
C GLU A 282 -21.72 36.15 -30.20
N VAL A 283 -20.65 36.75 -30.73
CA VAL A 283 -20.31 38.16 -30.49
C VAL A 283 -20.38 38.93 -31.80
N GLN A 284 -21.03 40.10 -31.74
CA GLN A 284 -21.10 40.99 -32.89
C GLN A 284 -19.78 41.74 -33.06
N GLU A 285 -19.25 41.77 -34.28
CA GLU A 285 -18.07 42.56 -34.59
C GLU A 285 -18.45 44.04 -34.69
N THR A 286 -17.91 44.88 -33.81
CA THR A 286 -18.26 46.31 -33.72
C THR A 286 -17.11 47.23 -34.14
N ASN A 287 -15.88 46.72 -34.16
CA ASN A 287 -14.68 47.41 -34.64
C ASN A 287 -13.60 46.38 -35.00
N LYS A 288 -12.47 46.85 -35.55
CA LYS A 288 -11.38 45.97 -36.03
C LYS A 288 -10.63 45.16 -34.96
N SER A 289 -10.95 45.37 -33.68
CA SER A 289 -10.33 44.69 -32.53
C SER A 289 -11.34 43.86 -31.72
N THR A 290 -12.62 43.84 -32.09
CA THR A 290 -13.66 43.07 -31.40
C THR A 290 -14.21 42.00 -32.34
N TYR A 291 -13.72 40.77 -32.18
CA TYR A 291 -14.20 39.58 -32.89
C TYR A 291 -14.15 38.36 -31.95
N GLY A 292 -14.86 37.30 -32.31
CA GLY A 292 -14.89 36.05 -31.56
C GLY A 292 -13.55 35.33 -31.63
N GLN A 293 -13.29 34.45 -30.66
CA GLN A 293 -12.13 33.56 -30.68
C GLN A 293 -12.17 32.59 -31.86
N MET A 294 -13.37 32.13 -32.24
CA MET A 294 -13.61 31.49 -33.53
C MET A 294 -14.25 32.49 -34.48
N ARG A 295 -13.83 32.50 -35.75
CA ARG A 295 -14.33 33.48 -36.73
C ARG A 295 -14.59 32.84 -38.08
N PHE A 296 -15.77 33.06 -38.65
CA PHE A 296 -16.19 32.46 -39.91
C PHE A 296 -16.25 33.51 -41.03
N MET A 297 -15.63 33.22 -42.17
CA MET A 297 -15.57 34.14 -43.31
C MET A 297 -15.46 33.44 -44.66
N ILE A 298 -15.82 34.15 -45.72
CA ILE A 298 -15.45 33.76 -47.08
C ILE A 298 -14.04 34.28 -47.41
N SER A 299 -13.26 33.52 -48.18
CA SER A 299 -12.02 33.99 -48.81
C SER A 299 -11.77 33.33 -50.17
N ASP A 300 -10.81 33.85 -50.94
CA ASP A 300 -10.52 33.36 -52.29
C ASP A 300 -9.52 32.20 -52.33
N ASN A 301 -8.64 32.02 -51.35
CA ASN A 301 -7.61 30.99 -51.39
C ASN A 301 -8.10 29.55 -51.14
N PRO A 302 -9.11 29.23 -50.30
CA PRO A 302 -9.49 27.84 -50.06
C PRO A 302 -9.97 27.16 -51.36
N ASN A 303 -9.52 25.92 -51.60
CA ASN A 303 -10.08 25.07 -52.66
C ASN A 303 -11.55 24.72 -52.37
N TYR A 304 -11.87 24.54 -51.08
CA TYR A 304 -13.23 24.29 -50.61
C TYR A 304 -13.48 24.98 -49.26
N ALA A 305 -12.74 24.57 -48.23
CA ALA A 305 -12.65 25.24 -46.94
C ALA A 305 -11.33 24.85 -46.25
N TYR A 306 -10.95 25.58 -45.22
CA TYR A 306 -9.98 25.16 -44.20
C TYR A 306 -10.21 25.96 -42.91
N ALA A 307 -9.67 25.48 -41.80
CA ALA A 307 -9.65 26.20 -40.54
C ALA A 307 -8.28 26.16 -39.86
N TYR A 308 -8.00 27.17 -39.05
CA TYR A 308 -6.85 27.19 -38.18
C TYR A 308 -7.18 26.53 -36.84
N TYR A 309 -6.23 25.75 -36.31
CA TYR A 309 -6.32 25.20 -34.95
C TYR A 309 -6.44 26.29 -33.88
N PRO A 310 -6.94 25.95 -32.67
CA PRO A 310 -6.89 26.86 -31.52
C PRO A 310 -5.48 27.42 -31.30
N SER A 311 -5.37 28.74 -31.18
CA SER A 311 -4.10 29.39 -30.84
C SER A 311 -4.33 30.75 -30.18
N THR A 312 -3.30 31.30 -29.55
CA THR A 312 -3.32 32.68 -29.02
C THR A 312 -3.04 33.74 -30.09
N GLY A 313 -2.70 33.32 -31.32
CA GLY A 313 -2.49 34.22 -32.45
C GLY A 313 -3.81 34.74 -33.01
N THR A 314 -3.76 35.84 -33.77
CA THR A 314 -4.96 36.48 -34.33
C THR A 314 -5.74 35.59 -35.30
N MET A 315 -5.10 34.58 -35.90
CA MET A 315 -5.75 33.64 -36.83
C MET A 315 -6.22 32.34 -36.16
N GLY A 316 -5.99 32.14 -34.85
CA GLY A 316 -6.41 30.91 -34.16
C GLY A 316 -7.92 30.72 -34.24
N GLY A 317 -8.39 29.54 -34.64
CA GLY A 317 -9.83 29.23 -34.74
C GLY A 317 -10.59 29.87 -35.90
N GLU A 318 -9.92 30.54 -36.84
CA GLU A 318 -10.58 31.10 -38.01
C GLU A 318 -10.94 30.01 -39.03
N VAL A 319 -12.14 30.11 -39.60
CA VAL A 319 -12.70 29.20 -40.60
C VAL A 319 -12.91 29.97 -41.91
N HIS A 320 -12.22 29.52 -42.95
CA HIS A 320 -12.22 30.13 -44.27
C HIS A 320 -12.98 29.24 -45.26
N LEU A 321 -14.08 29.78 -45.78
CA LEU A 321 -14.97 29.07 -46.71
C LEU A 321 -14.80 29.63 -48.13
N LYS A 322 -14.86 28.76 -49.14
CA LYS A 322 -14.82 29.19 -50.54
C LYS A 322 -16.20 29.72 -50.98
N GLY A 323 -16.25 30.99 -51.35
CA GLY A 323 -17.50 31.69 -51.65
C GLY A 323 -18.35 31.12 -52.79
N SER A 324 -17.77 30.36 -53.73
CA SER A 324 -18.55 29.69 -54.78
C SER A 324 -19.44 28.57 -54.25
N TYR A 325 -19.21 28.10 -53.01
CA TYR A 325 -20.01 27.08 -52.32
C TYR A 325 -20.92 27.68 -51.24
N ASP A 326 -20.96 29.00 -51.09
CA ASP A 326 -21.97 29.66 -50.26
C ASP A 326 -23.30 29.76 -51.03
N ASN A 327 -23.97 28.62 -51.20
CA ASN A 327 -25.24 28.48 -51.94
C ASN A 327 -26.02 27.23 -51.50
N THR A 328 -27.21 27.05 -52.08
CA THR A 328 -28.08 25.87 -51.95
C THR A 328 -28.18 25.03 -53.23
N SER A 329 -27.47 25.39 -54.31
CA SER A 329 -27.69 24.83 -55.65
C SER A 329 -26.96 23.51 -55.91
N THR A 330 -26.02 23.12 -55.06
CA THR A 330 -25.23 21.88 -55.18
C THR A 330 -25.15 21.14 -53.85
N THR A 331 -24.84 19.84 -53.86
CA THR A 331 -24.60 19.06 -52.61
C THR A 331 -23.46 19.61 -51.75
N ASN A 332 -22.55 20.35 -52.36
CA ASN A 332 -21.37 20.94 -51.73
C ASN A 332 -21.65 22.34 -51.16
N GLY A 333 -22.86 22.86 -51.31
CA GLY A 333 -23.22 24.18 -50.81
C GLY A 333 -23.32 24.23 -49.29
N PHE A 334 -22.67 25.19 -48.63
CA PHE A 334 -22.64 25.34 -47.16
C PHE A 334 -23.99 25.76 -46.57
N GLN A 335 -24.90 26.32 -47.37
CA GLN A 335 -26.26 26.70 -46.91
C GLN A 335 -27.23 25.52 -46.87
N ASN A 336 -26.85 24.35 -47.38
CA ASN A 336 -27.74 23.19 -47.38
C ASN A 336 -27.96 22.65 -45.96
N PRO A 337 -29.11 22.02 -45.68
CA PRO A 337 -29.37 21.37 -44.40
C PRO A 337 -28.53 20.09 -44.24
N GLY A 338 -28.56 19.52 -43.02
CA GLY A 338 -27.94 18.24 -42.69
C GLY A 338 -28.26 17.11 -43.69
N GLY A 339 -27.29 16.21 -43.87
CA GLY A 339 -27.31 15.14 -44.88
C GLY A 339 -26.72 15.54 -46.23
N LYS A 340 -26.18 16.76 -46.35
CA LYS A 340 -25.42 17.22 -47.52
C LYS A 340 -23.96 17.48 -47.16
N HIS A 341 -23.08 17.31 -48.14
CA HIS A 341 -21.63 17.46 -47.98
C HIS A 341 -21.25 18.85 -47.43
N GLY A 342 -21.87 19.93 -47.93
CA GLY A 342 -21.60 21.28 -47.44
C GLY A 342 -21.87 21.46 -45.94
N PHE A 343 -22.95 20.88 -45.41
CA PHE A 343 -23.25 20.93 -43.97
C PHE A 343 -22.23 20.15 -43.15
N MET A 344 -21.92 18.91 -43.56
CA MET A 344 -20.90 18.08 -42.93
C MET A 344 -19.52 18.76 -42.92
N SER A 345 -19.21 19.51 -43.97
CA SER A 345 -17.94 20.23 -44.08
C SER A 345 -17.86 21.40 -43.09
N LEU A 346 -18.99 22.06 -42.77
CA LEU A 346 -19.01 23.03 -41.68
C LEU A 346 -18.69 22.36 -40.34
N ILE A 347 -19.21 21.15 -40.08
CA ILE A 347 -18.88 20.36 -38.88
C ILE A 347 -17.38 20.04 -38.85
N HIS A 348 -16.83 19.59 -39.97
CA HIS A 348 -15.40 19.27 -40.13
C HIS A 348 -14.50 20.45 -39.78
N GLU A 349 -14.74 21.63 -40.38
CA GLU A 349 -13.94 22.82 -40.10
C GLU A 349 -14.10 23.35 -38.68
N ILE A 350 -15.30 23.22 -38.10
CA ILE A 350 -15.53 23.50 -36.67
C ILE A 350 -14.69 22.52 -35.81
N GLY A 351 -14.58 21.26 -36.21
CA GLY A 351 -13.72 20.27 -35.55
C GLY A 351 -12.26 20.73 -35.50
N HIS A 352 -11.73 21.21 -36.63
CA HIS A 352 -10.40 21.83 -36.68
C HIS A 352 -10.26 23.06 -35.78
N ALA A 353 -11.22 23.98 -35.83
CA ALA A 353 -11.23 25.18 -34.98
C ALA A 353 -11.39 24.86 -33.48
N LEU A 354 -11.85 23.65 -33.14
CA LEU A 354 -11.91 23.09 -31.79
C LEU A 354 -10.70 22.22 -31.43
N GLY A 355 -9.77 21.96 -32.35
CA GLY A 355 -8.52 21.24 -32.09
C GLY A 355 -8.45 19.80 -32.57
N LEU A 356 -9.40 19.33 -33.37
CA LEU A 356 -9.32 18.03 -34.03
C LEU A 356 -8.49 18.11 -35.30
N ARG A 357 -7.65 17.12 -35.61
CA ARG A 357 -6.93 16.98 -36.89
C ARG A 357 -7.60 15.93 -37.78
N HIS A 358 -7.15 15.83 -39.03
CA HIS A 358 -7.61 14.74 -39.89
C HIS A 358 -7.21 13.37 -39.33
N SER A 359 -8.12 12.40 -39.44
CA SER A 359 -7.93 11.02 -38.98
C SER A 359 -6.73 10.34 -39.63
N PHE A 360 -6.55 10.51 -40.95
CA PHE A 360 -5.44 9.95 -41.70
C PHE A 360 -4.07 10.49 -41.24
N ASP A 361 -3.96 11.80 -40.99
CA ASP A 361 -2.72 12.44 -40.52
C ASP A 361 -2.29 11.90 -39.15
N GLY A 362 -3.27 11.50 -38.32
CA GLY A 362 -3.02 10.87 -37.03
C GLY A 362 -2.87 9.35 -37.07
N GLY A 363 -2.93 8.72 -38.25
CA GLY A 363 -2.80 7.28 -38.41
C GLY A 363 -3.98 6.48 -37.89
N LEU A 364 -5.22 7.00 -38.00
CA LEU A 364 -6.41 6.21 -37.69
C LEU A 364 -6.50 4.98 -38.60
N ASP A 365 -6.89 3.84 -38.03
CA ASP A 365 -7.08 2.61 -38.80
C ASP A 365 -8.07 2.85 -39.97
N PRO A 366 -7.74 2.46 -41.21
CA PRO A 366 -8.62 2.63 -42.37
C PRO A 366 -10.03 2.04 -42.22
N SER A 367 -10.21 1.02 -41.39
CA SER A 367 -11.52 0.45 -41.05
C SER A 367 -12.39 1.40 -40.22
N LEU A 368 -11.76 2.30 -39.46
CA LEU A 368 -12.42 3.31 -38.64
C LEU A 368 -12.50 4.67 -39.34
N ASP A 369 -11.66 4.92 -40.34
CA ASP A 369 -11.64 6.17 -41.10
C ASP A 369 -12.79 6.27 -42.13
N ASN A 370 -14.02 6.38 -41.62
CA ASN A 370 -15.24 6.59 -42.39
C ASN A 370 -16.28 7.40 -41.59
N SER A 371 -17.34 7.88 -42.25
CA SER A 371 -18.31 8.80 -41.62
C SER A 371 -19.19 8.18 -40.54
N ASN A 372 -19.14 6.87 -40.31
CA ASN A 372 -19.75 6.30 -39.10
C ASN A 372 -18.97 6.72 -37.86
N ASN A 373 -17.64 6.81 -37.94
CA ASN A 373 -16.82 6.97 -36.74
C ASN A 373 -16.22 8.38 -36.61
N THR A 374 -15.90 9.04 -37.72
CA THR A 374 -15.32 10.39 -37.71
C THR A 374 -15.72 11.21 -38.95
N VAL A 375 -16.02 12.49 -38.74
CA VAL A 375 -16.17 13.47 -39.83
C VAL A 375 -14.83 14.07 -40.26
N MET A 376 -13.74 13.78 -39.56
CA MET A 376 -12.39 14.32 -39.83
C MET A 376 -11.63 13.53 -40.91
N GLY A 377 -12.23 12.47 -41.46
CA GLY A 377 -11.66 11.68 -42.56
C GLY A 377 -11.78 12.35 -43.92
N TYR A 378 -11.04 11.84 -44.91
CA TYR A 378 -11.20 12.22 -46.34
C TYR A 378 -11.80 11.09 -47.19
N ASN A 379 -12.11 9.95 -46.56
CA ASN A 379 -12.58 8.75 -47.26
C ASN A 379 -14.03 8.80 -47.74
N PHE A 380 -14.68 9.97 -47.69
CA PHE A 380 -15.99 10.23 -48.32
C PHE A 380 -15.99 9.92 -49.82
N LYS A 381 -14.81 9.91 -50.47
CA LYS A 381 -14.62 9.64 -51.89
C LYS A 381 -14.90 8.17 -52.30
N TYR A 382 -14.96 7.23 -51.34
CA TYR A 382 -14.98 5.80 -51.64
C TYR A 382 -16.38 5.13 -51.56
N GLY A 383 -17.47 5.89 -51.68
CA GLY A 383 -18.83 5.34 -51.76
C GLY A 383 -19.66 5.43 -50.47
N ASP A 384 -19.25 6.28 -49.54
CA ASP A 384 -20.04 6.65 -48.37
C ASP A 384 -21.22 7.55 -48.80
N VAL A 385 -22.47 7.08 -48.64
CA VAL A 385 -23.62 7.62 -49.39
C VAL A 385 -24.46 8.67 -48.66
N SER A 386 -24.31 8.84 -47.34
CA SER A 386 -25.03 9.87 -46.59
C SER A 386 -24.08 10.67 -45.72
N ALA A 387 -24.08 11.99 -45.89
CA ALA A 387 -23.22 12.89 -45.13
C ALA A 387 -23.69 12.97 -43.67
N ALA A 388 -22.72 13.02 -42.75
CA ALA A 388 -23.00 13.21 -41.33
C ALA A 388 -23.58 14.62 -41.08
N SER A 389 -24.55 14.68 -40.18
CA SER A 389 -25.21 15.91 -39.75
C SER A 389 -24.84 16.32 -38.33
N THR A 390 -24.07 15.50 -37.63
CA THR A 390 -23.48 15.80 -36.31
C THR A 390 -22.03 15.35 -36.32
N PHE A 391 -21.29 15.65 -35.25
CA PHE A 391 -20.03 14.94 -35.00
C PHE A 391 -20.31 13.43 -34.80
N ALA A 392 -19.41 12.59 -35.29
CA ALA A 392 -19.50 11.14 -35.14
C ALA A 392 -18.91 10.71 -33.77
N PRO A 393 -19.13 9.46 -33.31
CA PRO A 393 -18.76 9.05 -31.96
C PRO A 393 -17.28 9.26 -31.58
N LEU A 394 -16.31 9.02 -32.48
CA LEU A 394 -14.90 9.27 -32.13
C LEU A 394 -14.59 10.77 -32.05
N ASP A 395 -15.26 11.59 -32.86
CA ASP A 395 -15.09 13.04 -32.79
C ASP A 395 -15.63 13.58 -31.46
N ILE A 396 -16.79 13.08 -31.02
CA ILE A 396 -17.38 13.42 -29.72
C ILE A 396 -16.43 13.03 -28.59
N ALA A 397 -15.96 11.79 -28.56
CA ALA A 397 -15.03 11.32 -27.53
C ALA A 397 -13.72 12.14 -27.53
N ALA A 398 -13.20 12.50 -28.72
CA ALA A 398 -12.02 13.35 -28.84
C ALA A 398 -12.28 14.77 -28.30
N LEU A 399 -13.40 15.41 -28.64
CA LEU A 399 -13.75 16.73 -28.14
C LEU A 399 -14.01 16.72 -26.62
N GLN A 400 -14.66 15.68 -26.10
CA GLN A 400 -14.85 15.49 -24.66
C GLN A 400 -13.53 15.27 -23.93
N SER A 401 -12.54 14.62 -24.55
CA SER A 401 -11.19 14.52 -23.97
C SER A 401 -10.47 15.88 -23.88
N LEU A 402 -10.77 16.81 -24.80
CA LEU A 402 -10.19 18.16 -24.80
C LEU A 402 -10.85 19.08 -23.78
N TYR A 403 -12.18 18.99 -23.65
CA TYR A 403 -13.00 20.01 -23.00
C TYR A 403 -13.89 19.51 -21.86
N GLY A 404 -13.95 18.20 -21.64
CA GLY A 404 -14.90 17.54 -20.74
C GLY A 404 -16.24 17.30 -21.42
N ALA A 405 -16.92 16.22 -21.02
CA ALA A 405 -18.29 15.93 -21.42
C ALA A 405 -19.27 16.87 -20.70
N ARG A 406 -20.37 17.23 -21.37
CA ARG A 406 -21.46 17.91 -20.68
C ARG A 406 -22.30 16.86 -19.96
N VAL A 407 -22.44 17.03 -18.64
CA VAL A 407 -23.29 16.18 -17.82
C VAL A 407 -24.63 16.88 -17.61
N THR A 408 -25.68 16.25 -18.09
CA THR A 408 -27.09 16.54 -17.76
C THR A 408 -27.60 15.31 -17.03
N THR A 409 -28.47 15.47 -16.02
CA THR A 409 -29.08 14.34 -15.28
C THR A 409 -30.58 14.24 -15.59
N THR A 410 -30.94 14.54 -16.84
CA THR A 410 -32.32 14.68 -17.27
C THR A 410 -32.75 13.40 -17.97
N ASN A 411 -33.90 12.85 -17.58
CA ASN A 411 -34.47 11.71 -18.30
C ASN A 411 -35.01 12.18 -19.65
N ASP A 412 -34.35 11.80 -20.74
CA ASP A 412 -34.64 12.26 -22.08
C ASP A 412 -35.37 11.19 -22.89
N THR A 413 -36.42 11.61 -23.60
CA THR A 413 -37.14 10.77 -24.56
C THR A 413 -36.82 11.20 -25.98
N TYR A 414 -36.14 10.32 -26.70
CA TYR A 414 -35.82 10.41 -28.12
C TYR A 414 -36.95 9.79 -28.94
N LEU A 415 -37.92 10.61 -29.35
CA LEU A 415 -39.09 10.16 -30.10
C LEU A 415 -38.81 10.15 -31.61
N PHE A 416 -38.67 8.97 -32.20
CA PHE A 416 -38.34 8.80 -33.62
C PHE A 416 -39.57 8.83 -34.51
N LYS A 417 -39.49 9.63 -35.58
CA LYS A 417 -40.43 9.59 -36.72
C LYS A 417 -39.91 8.70 -37.85
N THR A 418 -38.60 8.73 -38.06
CA THR A 418 -37.80 7.81 -38.87
C THR A 418 -36.49 7.58 -38.12
N ILE A 419 -35.75 6.50 -38.43
CA ILE A 419 -34.49 6.13 -37.74
C ILE A 419 -33.39 7.22 -37.69
N ASP A 420 -33.55 8.27 -38.48
CA ASP A 420 -32.63 9.38 -38.65
C ASP A 420 -33.29 10.74 -38.33
N LYS A 421 -34.48 10.74 -37.73
CA LYS A 421 -35.22 11.95 -37.33
C LYS A 421 -35.98 11.73 -36.04
N PHE A 422 -35.56 12.43 -34.99
CA PHE A 422 -36.18 12.37 -33.67
C PHE A 422 -36.32 13.75 -33.04
N THR A 423 -37.27 13.87 -32.11
CA THR A 423 -37.35 14.97 -31.15
C THR A 423 -36.80 14.51 -29.80
N VAL A 424 -36.27 15.43 -29.00
CA VAL A 424 -35.84 15.17 -27.62
C VAL A 424 -36.80 15.89 -26.69
N ASN A 425 -37.56 15.15 -25.88
CA ASN A 425 -38.58 15.71 -24.98
C ASN A 425 -39.57 16.65 -25.70
N GLY A 426 -39.94 16.30 -26.93
CA GLY A 426 -40.83 17.11 -27.79
C GLY A 426 -40.17 18.32 -28.46
N GLN A 427 -38.91 18.65 -28.13
CA GLN A 427 -38.14 19.68 -28.81
C GLN A 427 -37.49 19.14 -30.09
N SER A 428 -37.43 19.97 -31.13
CA SER A 428 -36.76 19.58 -32.38
C SER A 428 -35.25 19.50 -32.17
N GLY A 429 -34.67 18.32 -32.39
CA GLY A 429 -33.23 18.17 -32.60
C GLY A 429 -32.76 18.72 -33.95
N LEU A 430 -31.44 18.74 -34.17
CA LEU A 430 -30.79 19.36 -35.33
C LEU A 430 -31.36 18.92 -36.70
N ASN A 431 -31.72 17.64 -36.83
CA ASN A 431 -32.16 17.05 -38.11
C ASN A 431 -33.66 16.75 -38.18
N THR A 432 -34.45 17.14 -37.17
CA THR A 432 -35.90 16.82 -37.09
C THR A 432 -36.65 17.16 -38.38
N ASN A 433 -36.30 18.30 -38.98
CA ASN A 433 -36.94 18.83 -40.19
C ASN A 433 -36.08 18.67 -41.45
N SER A 434 -34.96 17.94 -41.39
CA SER A 434 -34.13 17.74 -42.57
C SER A 434 -34.93 16.96 -43.64
N PRO A 435 -34.93 17.40 -44.90
CA PRO A 435 -35.55 16.65 -45.98
C PRO A 435 -34.71 15.43 -46.40
N ASN A 436 -33.45 15.36 -45.98
CA ASN A 436 -32.52 14.31 -46.39
C ASN A 436 -32.53 13.15 -45.42
N VAL A 437 -31.98 12.03 -45.90
CA VAL A 437 -31.56 10.93 -45.04
C VAL A 437 -30.18 11.27 -44.46
N VAL A 438 -29.99 11.06 -43.16
CA VAL A 438 -28.78 11.52 -42.46
C VAL A 438 -28.07 10.41 -41.68
N LYS A 439 -26.80 10.65 -41.38
CA LYS A 439 -26.08 10.03 -40.26
C LYS A 439 -26.00 11.03 -39.12
N GLN A 440 -26.30 10.61 -37.91
CA GLN A 440 -26.20 11.46 -36.73
C GLN A 440 -25.89 10.64 -35.49
N THR A 441 -25.50 11.33 -34.42
CA THR A 441 -25.12 10.73 -33.16
C THR A 441 -25.97 11.29 -32.03
N ILE A 442 -26.45 10.43 -31.15
CA ILE A 442 -27.02 10.78 -29.85
C ILE A 442 -25.88 10.84 -28.84
N TRP A 443 -25.83 11.93 -28.09
CA TRP A 443 -25.05 12.03 -26.86
C TRP A 443 -26.04 12.34 -25.74
N ASP A 444 -25.96 11.56 -24.67
CA ASP A 444 -26.60 11.83 -23.39
C ASP A 444 -25.55 11.71 -22.28
N GLY A 445 -25.69 12.55 -21.26
CA GLY A 445 -24.71 12.70 -20.18
C GLY A 445 -24.96 11.82 -18.96
N ASP A 446 -26.24 11.63 -18.59
CA ASP A 446 -26.74 10.84 -17.46
C ASP A 446 -28.28 10.95 -17.42
N GLY A 447 -28.97 9.97 -16.84
CA GLY A 447 -30.43 9.95 -16.84
C GLY A 447 -30.98 8.54 -16.96
N ASN A 448 -32.31 8.45 -16.99
CA ASN A 448 -33.03 7.23 -17.38
C ASN A 448 -33.78 7.51 -18.68
N ASP A 449 -33.09 7.26 -19.79
CA ASP A 449 -33.42 7.74 -21.13
C ASP A 449 -34.21 6.72 -21.93
N THR A 450 -34.97 7.19 -22.90
CA THR A 450 -35.87 6.37 -23.71
C THR A 450 -35.70 6.63 -25.19
N ILE A 451 -35.39 5.58 -25.95
CA ILE A 451 -35.59 5.56 -27.40
C ILE A 451 -37.03 5.10 -27.67
N ASP A 452 -37.83 5.97 -28.29
CA ASP A 452 -39.22 5.67 -28.64
C ASP A 452 -39.40 5.54 -30.16
N LEU A 453 -39.63 4.31 -30.63
CA LEU A 453 -39.84 3.96 -32.03
C LEU A 453 -41.33 3.75 -32.37
N SER A 454 -42.26 4.06 -31.46
CA SER A 454 -43.70 3.78 -31.61
C SER A 454 -44.35 4.47 -32.83
N LEU A 455 -43.78 5.60 -33.27
CA LEU A 455 -44.23 6.35 -34.45
C LEU A 455 -43.51 5.97 -35.75
N VAL A 456 -42.46 5.15 -35.67
CA VAL A 456 -41.73 4.69 -36.85
C VAL A 456 -42.62 3.73 -37.65
N ALA A 457 -42.71 3.96 -38.97
CA ALA A 457 -43.51 3.13 -39.86
C ALA A 457 -42.98 1.70 -39.93
N ALA A 458 -43.87 0.71 -40.11
CA ALA A 458 -43.45 -0.68 -40.27
C ALA A 458 -42.57 -0.86 -41.51
N ASN A 459 -41.49 -1.64 -41.37
CA ASN A 459 -40.52 -1.92 -42.43
C ASN A 459 -40.36 -3.44 -42.61
N THR A 460 -40.39 -3.91 -43.86
CA THR A 460 -40.28 -5.35 -44.18
C THR A 460 -38.90 -5.94 -43.90
N ALA A 461 -37.84 -5.13 -43.92
CA ALA A 461 -36.52 -5.55 -43.50
C ALA A 461 -36.36 -5.54 -41.96
N GLY A 462 -37.26 -4.86 -41.24
CA GLY A 462 -37.11 -4.58 -39.82
C GLY A 462 -36.01 -3.57 -39.50
N TYR A 463 -35.93 -3.21 -38.23
CA TYR A 463 -34.92 -2.31 -37.69
C TYR A 463 -33.87 -3.07 -36.88
N ARG A 464 -32.65 -2.55 -36.92
CA ARG A 464 -31.59 -2.84 -35.94
C ARG A 464 -31.64 -1.73 -34.91
N VAL A 465 -31.83 -2.08 -33.65
CA VAL A 465 -31.78 -1.16 -32.52
C VAL A 465 -30.70 -1.64 -31.58
N ASP A 466 -29.54 -0.99 -31.63
CA ASP A 466 -28.38 -1.37 -30.83
C ASP A 466 -28.12 -0.30 -29.78
N LEU A 467 -28.44 -0.62 -28.52
CA LEU A 467 -28.37 0.29 -27.38
C LEU A 467 -26.96 0.40 -26.78
N ASN A 468 -26.00 -0.37 -27.28
CA ASN A 468 -24.62 -0.31 -26.81
C ASN A 468 -23.98 1.05 -27.15
N PRO A 469 -23.02 1.54 -26.34
CA PRO A 469 -22.19 2.67 -26.75
C PRO A 469 -21.53 2.42 -28.11
N GLY A 470 -21.69 3.35 -29.06
CA GLY A 470 -21.29 3.16 -30.47
C GLY A 470 -22.28 2.34 -31.32
N GLY A 471 -23.39 1.86 -30.75
CA GLY A 471 -24.43 1.08 -31.41
C GLY A 471 -25.25 1.90 -32.41
N PHE A 472 -25.78 1.23 -33.43
CA PHE A 472 -26.61 1.83 -34.48
C PHE A 472 -28.10 1.52 -34.32
N ILE A 473 -28.91 2.56 -34.53
CA ILE A 473 -30.36 2.52 -34.77
C ILE A 473 -30.57 2.76 -36.27
N THR A 474 -30.88 1.70 -37.01
CA THR A 474 -31.02 1.77 -38.48
C THR A 474 -31.92 0.66 -39.02
N GLN A 475 -32.12 0.59 -40.34
CA GLN A 475 -32.80 -0.55 -40.99
C GLN A 475 -31.82 -1.72 -41.13
N ASN A 476 -32.30 -2.96 -40.95
CA ASN A 476 -31.42 -4.14 -41.02
C ASN A 476 -30.69 -4.27 -42.36
N ASN A 477 -31.35 -3.92 -43.47
CA ASN A 477 -30.77 -3.95 -44.82
C ASN A 477 -29.88 -2.74 -45.15
N VAL A 478 -29.76 -1.78 -44.23
CA VAL A 478 -28.92 -0.57 -44.37
C VAL A 478 -27.66 -0.67 -43.51
N TYR A 479 -27.72 -1.42 -42.41
CA TYR A 479 -26.58 -1.68 -41.54
C TYR A 479 -25.44 -2.37 -42.29
N GLN A 480 -24.24 -1.78 -42.27
CA GLN A 480 -23.04 -2.28 -42.96
C GLN A 480 -23.24 -2.62 -44.46
N ALA A 481 -24.27 -2.07 -45.11
CA ALA A 481 -24.67 -2.46 -46.47
C ALA A 481 -23.83 -1.81 -47.58
N LYS A 482 -22.91 -0.88 -47.25
CA LYS A 482 -22.06 -0.19 -48.20
C LYS A 482 -20.62 -0.63 -48.04
N THR A 483 -19.92 -0.79 -49.16
CA THR A 483 -18.52 -1.20 -49.17
C THR A 483 -17.68 -0.11 -49.81
N TYR A 484 -16.56 0.21 -49.17
CA TYR A 484 -15.54 1.09 -49.70
C TYR A 484 -14.18 0.38 -49.70
N THR A 485 -13.24 0.84 -50.53
CA THR A 485 -11.94 0.15 -50.69
C THR A 485 -10.79 1.11 -50.44
N ILE A 486 -9.89 0.77 -49.52
CA ILE A 486 -8.64 1.48 -49.27
C ILE A 486 -7.49 0.51 -49.50
N ASN A 487 -6.55 0.86 -50.38
CA ASN A 487 -5.39 0.03 -50.72
C ASN A 487 -5.76 -1.42 -51.11
N GLY A 488 -6.90 -1.61 -51.77
CA GLY A 488 -7.39 -2.93 -52.21
C GLY A 488 -8.12 -3.76 -51.14
N ILE A 489 -8.22 -3.27 -49.89
CA ILE A 489 -8.98 -3.91 -48.81
C ILE A 489 -10.38 -3.29 -48.74
N ALA A 490 -11.41 -4.15 -48.71
CA ALA A 490 -12.80 -3.75 -48.64
C ALA A 490 -13.27 -3.61 -47.18
N TYR A 491 -13.88 -2.48 -46.87
CA TYR A 491 -14.45 -2.17 -45.56
C TYR A 491 -15.95 -1.89 -45.70
N GLN A 492 -16.72 -2.16 -44.64
CA GLN A 492 -18.17 -1.93 -44.63
C GLN A 492 -18.53 -0.68 -43.84
N THR A 493 -19.57 0.02 -44.29
CA THR A 493 -20.14 1.18 -43.61
C THR A 493 -21.66 1.15 -43.68
N THR A 494 -22.30 1.77 -42.69
CA THR A 494 -23.75 1.87 -42.59
C THR A 494 -24.21 3.03 -43.46
N ALA A 495 -25.27 2.87 -44.25
CA ALA A 495 -25.63 3.92 -45.21
C ALA A 495 -26.26 5.16 -44.55
N SER A 496 -27.04 4.97 -43.49
CA SER A 496 -27.74 6.02 -42.74
C SER A 496 -28.27 5.52 -41.39
N GLY A 497 -28.72 6.44 -40.54
CA GLY A 497 -29.33 6.14 -39.24
C GLY A 497 -28.76 6.99 -38.11
N THR A 498 -29.09 6.60 -36.89
CA THR A 498 -28.63 7.27 -35.68
C THR A 498 -27.71 6.34 -34.91
N GLN A 499 -26.57 6.83 -34.45
CA GLN A 499 -25.63 6.09 -33.62
C GLN A 499 -25.64 6.64 -32.18
N ILE A 500 -25.34 5.81 -31.20
CA ILE A 500 -25.14 6.24 -29.82
C ILE A 500 -23.64 6.58 -29.65
N ALA A 501 -23.32 7.71 -29.03
CA ALA A 501 -21.94 8.08 -28.73
C ALA A 501 -21.26 7.04 -27.82
N TYR A 502 -19.94 7.07 -27.77
CA TYR A 502 -19.23 6.30 -26.75
C TYR A 502 -19.53 6.90 -25.37
N ASP A 503 -19.56 6.04 -24.35
CA ASP A 503 -19.87 6.39 -22.95
C ASP A 503 -21.26 7.03 -22.73
N THR A 504 -22.18 6.87 -23.69
CA THR A 504 -23.61 7.16 -23.53
C THR A 504 -24.36 5.84 -23.35
N PHE A 505 -25.18 5.76 -22.30
CA PHE A 505 -26.06 4.63 -22.05
C PHE A 505 -27.51 5.08 -22.23
N ILE A 506 -28.34 4.18 -22.78
CA ILE A 506 -29.78 4.38 -22.91
C ILE A 506 -30.47 3.17 -22.30
N GLU A 507 -31.37 3.41 -21.35
CA GLU A 507 -32.00 2.40 -20.51
C GLU A 507 -33.23 1.81 -21.19
N ASN A 508 -34.06 2.64 -21.83
CA ASN A 508 -35.40 2.23 -22.23
C ASN A 508 -35.58 2.24 -23.76
N LEU A 509 -36.36 1.26 -24.24
CA LEU A 509 -36.82 1.16 -25.62
C LEU A 509 -38.34 0.97 -25.65
N ILE A 510 -39.04 1.81 -26.42
CA ILE A 510 -40.41 1.54 -26.88
C ILE A 510 -40.30 1.06 -28.33
N ASN A 511 -40.62 -0.21 -28.56
CA ASN A 511 -40.36 -0.89 -29.83
C ASN A 511 -41.22 -0.37 -31.00
N SER A 512 -40.79 -0.68 -32.22
CA SER A 512 -41.50 -0.34 -33.45
C SER A 512 -42.62 -1.35 -33.78
N LYS A 513 -43.24 -1.20 -34.96
CA LYS A 513 -44.27 -2.09 -35.51
C LYS A 513 -43.71 -3.13 -36.49
N SER A 514 -42.38 -3.35 -36.49
CA SER A 514 -41.67 -4.20 -37.44
C SER A 514 -40.96 -5.34 -36.72
N SER A 515 -40.61 -6.40 -37.45
CA SER A 515 -39.79 -7.48 -36.88
C SER A 515 -38.35 -7.00 -36.67
N ASP A 516 -38.01 -6.60 -35.45
CA ASP A 516 -36.79 -5.87 -35.14
C ASP A 516 -35.71 -6.75 -34.48
N ASN A 517 -34.45 -6.38 -34.68
CA ASN A 517 -33.30 -6.94 -33.97
C ASN A 517 -32.83 -5.92 -32.93
N ILE A 518 -33.03 -6.25 -31.66
CA ILE A 518 -32.75 -5.38 -30.51
C ILE A 518 -31.54 -5.92 -29.77
N TYR A 519 -30.52 -5.07 -29.55
CA TYR A 519 -29.30 -5.42 -28.84
C TYR A 519 -29.25 -4.57 -27.58
N LEU A 520 -29.40 -5.23 -26.43
CA LEU A 520 -29.31 -4.61 -25.12
C LEU A 520 -27.85 -4.29 -24.78
N ASN A 521 -27.66 -3.29 -23.91
CA ASN A 521 -26.36 -2.86 -23.43
C ASN A 521 -26.09 -3.46 -22.05
N ALA A 522 -24.98 -3.06 -21.42
CA ALA A 522 -24.52 -3.68 -20.17
C ALA A 522 -25.26 -3.20 -18.91
N ILE A 523 -26.10 -2.16 -19.02
CA ILE A 523 -26.90 -1.66 -17.91
C ILE A 523 -28.31 -2.25 -17.95
N ALA A 524 -29.10 -2.06 -16.89
CA ALA A 524 -30.47 -2.55 -16.84
C ALA A 524 -31.34 -1.86 -17.90
N ASN A 525 -31.78 -2.61 -18.91
CA ASN A 525 -32.65 -2.11 -19.95
C ASN A 525 -34.13 -2.47 -19.76
N LYS A 526 -35.02 -1.61 -20.24
CA LYS A 526 -36.45 -1.89 -20.33
C LYS A 526 -36.96 -1.80 -21.76
N VAL A 527 -37.41 -2.92 -22.31
CA VAL A 527 -38.03 -2.98 -23.64
C VAL A 527 -39.55 -3.07 -23.49
N SER A 528 -40.29 -2.21 -24.20
CA SER A 528 -41.75 -2.08 -24.11
C SER A 528 -42.38 -1.80 -25.48
N GLY A 529 -43.68 -1.52 -25.54
CA GLY A 529 -44.43 -1.30 -26.79
C GLY A 529 -45.27 -2.50 -27.26
N TYR A 530 -45.23 -3.61 -26.52
CA TYR A 530 -45.97 -4.84 -26.81
C TYR A 530 -47.36 -4.82 -26.17
N ASN A 531 -48.41 -4.66 -26.97
CA ASN A 531 -49.79 -4.74 -26.48
C ASN A 531 -50.72 -5.41 -27.51
N SER A 532 -51.89 -5.85 -27.02
CA SER A 532 -52.89 -6.57 -27.83
C SER A 532 -53.50 -5.79 -29.01
N THR A 533 -53.28 -4.47 -29.09
CA THR A 533 -53.85 -3.60 -30.13
C THR A 533 -52.87 -3.25 -31.24
N ILE A 534 -51.56 -3.40 -31.01
CA ILE A 534 -50.50 -3.02 -31.95
C ILE A 534 -49.82 -4.29 -32.49
N GLU A 535 -49.62 -4.34 -33.81
CA GLU A 535 -48.75 -5.33 -34.43
C GLU A 535 -47.31 -4.89 -34.24
N THR A 536 -46.51 -5.73 -33.60
CA THR A 536 -45.08 -5.50 -33.33
C THR A 536 -44.22 -6.35 -34.24
N GLY A 537 -44.69 -7.51 -34.70
CA GLY A 537 -43.92 -8.40 -35.56
C GLY A 537 -43.11 -9.41 -34.77
N ASN A 538 -42.12 -10.05 -35.40
CA ASN A 538 -41.30 -11.08 -34.76
C ASN A 538 -39.95 -10.47 -34.36
N ASP A 539 -39.88 -9.99 -33.13
CA ASP A 539 -38.71 -9.32 -32.58
C ASP A 539 -37.71 -10.33 -32.02
N ILE A 540 -36.43 -9.99 -32.11
CA ILE A 540 -35.33 -10.78 -31.53
C ILE A 540 -34.51 -9.85 -30.63
N ILE A 541 -34.40 -10.23 -29.35
CA ILE A 541 -33.63 -9.50 -28.34
C ILE A 541 -32.35 -10.28 -28.03
N TYR A 542 -31.21 -9.62 -28.22
CA TYR A 542 -29.86 -10.11 -27.98
C TYR A 542 -29.26 -9.48 -26.72
N ASN A 543 -28.29 -10.17 -26.12
CA ASN A 543 -27.46 -9.70 -25.00
C ASN A 543 -28.21 -9.39 -23.70
N GLY A 544 -29.45 -9.87 -23.55
CA GLY A 544 -30.19 -9.60 -22.32
C GLY A 544 -29.72 -10.43 -21.13
N THR A 545 -29.96 -9.87 -19.96
CA THR A 545 -29.49 -10.32 -18.65
C THR A 545 -30.62 -10.33 -17.63
N SER A 546 -30.35 -10.87 -16.44
CA SER A 546 -31.29 -10.86 -15.32
C SER A 546 -31.57 -9.47 -14.72
N GLN A 547 -30.90 -8.41 -15.20
CA GLN A 547 -31.20 -7.03 -14.85
C GLN A 547 -32.20 -6.39 -15.83
N ASP A 548 -32.36 -6.97 -17.01
CA ASP A 548 -33.23 -6.43 -18.06
C ASP A 548 -34.68 -6.80 -17.85
N ILE A 549 -35.57 -5.97 -18.40
CA ILE A 549 -37.01 -6.12 -18.33
C ILE A 549 -37.62 -6.04 -19.73
N VAL A 550 -38.41 -7.05 -20.10
CA VAL A 550 -39.38 -6.96 -21.19
C VAL A 550 -40.75 -6.69 -20.59
N GLN A 551 -41.28 -5.49 -20.82
CA GLN A 551 -42.60 -5.06 -20.38
C GLN A 551 -43.65 -5.39 -21.43
N LEU A 552 -44.59 -6.26 -21.05
CA LEU A 552 -45.72 -6.69 -21.88
C LEU A 552 -47.03 -6.16 -21.29
N ASP A 553 -47.82 -5.49 -22.12
CA ASP A 553 -49.21 -5.16 -21.81
C ASP A 553 -50.13 -6.35 -22.13
N TYR A 554 -49.72 -7.53 -21.66
CA TYR A 554 -50.42 -8.81 -21.78
C TYR A 554 -50.54 -9.45 -20.41
N LYS A 555 -51.62 -10.19 -20.19
CA LYS A 555 -51.68 -11.14 -19.07
C LYS A 555 -50.78 -12.33 -19.37
N PHE A 556 -50.19 -12.95 -18.34
CA PHE A 556 -49.34 -14.14 -18.48
C PHE A 556 -50.05 -15.26 -19.26
N SER A 557 -51.32 -15.49 -18.96
CA SER A 557 -52.16 -16.50 -19.62
C SER A 557 -52.43 -16.24 -21.11
N ALA A 558 -52.22 -15.02 -21.59
CA ALA A 558 -52.38 -14.65 -22.99
C ALA A 558 -51.09 -14.79 -23.82
N VAL A 559 -49.96 -15.11 -23.19
CA VAL A 559 -48.65 -15.23 -23.83
C VAL A 559 -48.21 -16.68 -23.85
N THR A 560 -47.98 -17.22 -25.05
CA THR A 560 -47.39 -18.55 -25.17
C THR A 560 -45.89 -18.49 -24.93
N ARG A 561 -45.32 -19.47 -24.24
CA ARG A 561 -43.88 -19.56 -23.96
C ARG A 561 -43.34 -20.86 -24.51
N THR A 562 -42.42 -20.77 -25.47
CA THR A 562 -41.80 -21.94 -26.11
C THR A 562 -40.29 -21.83 -26.00
N GLN A 563 -39.63 -22.87 -25.49
CA GLN A 563 -38.18 -22.95 -25.52
C GLN A 563 -37.71 -23.51 -26.87
N THR A 564 -36.75 -22.85 -27.51
CA THR A 564 -36.10 -23.31 -28.73
C THR A 564 -34.59 -23.31 -28.54
N VAL A 565 -34.01 -24.49 -28.31
CA VAL A 565 -32.58 -24.63 -27.93
C VAL A 565 -32.31 -23.82 -26.64
N ASN A 566 -31.53 -22.74 -26.72
CA ASN A 566 -31.23 -21.87 -25.59
C ASN A 566 -32.13 -20.62 -25.54
N ASP A 567 -33.02 -20.43 -26.51
CA ASP A 567 -33.84 -19.23 -26.61
C ASP A 567 -35.22 -19.42 -25.95
N LEU A 568 -35.79 -18.34 -25.46
CA LEU A 568 -37.20 -18.27 -25.04
C LEU A 568 -38.00 -17.46 -26.06
N VAL A 569 -39.01 -18.10 -26.65
CA VAL A 569 -39.96 -17.45 -27.57
C VAL A 569 -41.26 -17.15 -26.83
N LEU A 570 -41.60 -15.86 -26.76
CA LEU A 570 -42.86 -15.34 -26.24
C LEU A 570 -43.81 -15.07 -27.41
N GLY A 571 -44.82 -15.91 -27.61
CA GLY A 571 -45.81 -15.71 -28.67
C GLY A 571 -46.96 -14.81 -28.19
N LEU A 572 -47.19 -13.71 -28.92
CA LEU A 572 -48.16 -12.65 -28.61
C LEU A 572 -49.47 -12.79 -29.41
N GLY A 573 -49.84 -14.02 -29.77
CA GLY A 573 -50.98 -14.32 -30.64
C GLY A 573 -50.73 -13.92 -32.09
N THR A 574 -51.68 -13.21 -32.71
CA THR A 574 -51.53 -12.71 -34.10
C THR A 574 -50.70 -11.44 -34.23
N LYS A 575 -50.25 -10.87 -33.10
CA LYS A 575 -49.53 -9.57 -33.07
C LYS A 575 -48.03 -9.68 -33.25
N GLY A 576 -47.48 -10.89 -33.11
CA GLY A 576 -46.05 -11.11 -33.22
C GLY A 576 -45.51 -12.12 -32.23
N SER A 577 -44.19 -12.10 -32.09
CA SER A 577 -43.45 -12.87 -31.09
C SER A 577 -42.19 -12.14 -30.66
N ILE A 578 -41.69 -12.46 -29.48
CA ILE A 578 -40.41 -11.96 -28.98
C ILE A 578 -39.51 -13.15 -28.72
N THR A 579 -38.37 -13.22 -29.38
CA THR A 579 -37.34 -14.22 -29.13
C THR A 579 -36.26 -13.63 -28.24
N LEU A 580 -36.14 -14.11 -27.02
CA LEU A 580 -35.07 -13.76 -26.09
C LEU A 580 -33.91 -14.73 -26.30
N LYS A 581 -32.84 -14.26 -26.94
CA LYS A 581 -31.70 -15.09 -27.31
C LYS A 581 -30.89 -15.52 -26.08
N ASP A 582 -30.48 -16.78 -26.06
CA ASP A 582 -29.65 -17.39 -25.01
C ASP A 582 -30.24 -17.32 -23.59
N TYR A 583 -31.56 -17.10 -23.48
CA TYR A 583 -32.30 -17.02 -22.22
C TYR A 583 -32.01 -18.20 -21.27
N TYR A 584 -31.92 -19.42 -21.80
CA TYR A 584 -31.70 -20.64 -21.03
C TYR A 584 -30.23 -21.05 -20.93
N LEU A 585 -29.29 -20.21 -21.39
CA LEU A 585 -27.85 -20.52 -21.33
C LEU A 585 -27.34 -20.57 -19.88
N ASN A 586 -27.75 -19.62 -19.05
CA ASN A 586 -27.45 -19.55 -17.62
C ASN A 586 -28.42 -18.57 -16.92
N LEU A 587 -28.36 -18.47 -15.59
CA LEU A 587 -29.24 -17.57 -14.82
C LEU A 587 -29.02 -16.09 -15.11
N THR A 588 -27.78 -15.67 -15.42
CA THR A 588 -27.47 -14.26 -15.71
C THR A 588 -28.05 -13.79 -17.03
N ASN A 589 -28.40 -14.67 -17.97
CA ASN A 589 -29.04 -14.36 -19.25
C ASN A 589 -30.57 -14.29 -19.19
N GLN A 590 -31.19 -14.60 -18.04
CA GLN A 590 -32.65 -14.68 -17.92
C GLN A 590 -33.29 -13.32 -17.71
N ILE A 591 -33.63 -12.65 -18.80
CA ILE A 591 -34.40 -11.39 -18.82
C ILE A 591 -35.70 -11.53 -18.01
N ASN A 592 -36.02 -10.52 -17.19
CA ASN A 592 -37.29 -10.46 -16.49
C ASN A 592 -38.42 -10.11 -17.47
N VAL A 593 -39.52 -10.86 -17.44
CA VAL A 593 -40.68 -10.57 -18.30
C VAL A 593 -41.83 -10.12 -17.41
N ASN A 594 -42.22 -8.86 -17.56
CA ASN A 594 -43.30 -8.26 -16.80
C ASN A 594 -44.59 -8.30 -17.63
N TYR A 595 -45.60 -8.92 -17.05
CA TYR A 595 -46.98 -9.01 -17.51
C TYR A 595 -47.89 -8.03 -16.73
N LEU A 596 -49.10 -7.75 -17.25
CA LEU A 596 -50.12 -6.94 -16.57
C LEU A 596 -50.59 -7.53 -15.23
N ASP A 597 -50.47 -8.84 -15.06
CA ASP A 597 -50.83 -9.60 -13.86
C ASP A 597 -49.59 -10.14 -13.12
N SER A 598 -48.43 -9.50 -13.29
CA SER A 598 -47.22 -9.88 -12.53
C SER A 598 -47.39 -9.60 -11.05
N LEU A 599 -46.79 -10.47 -10.24
CA LEU A 599 -46.86 -10.41 -8.79
C LEU A 599 -45.45 -10.33 -8.20
N GLY A 600 -45.12 -9.19 -7.58
CA GLY A 600 -43.82 -8.98 -6.95
C GLY A 600 -43.80 -9.46 -5.50
N ILE A 601 -42.68 -10.04 -5.07
CA ILE A 601 -42.41 -10.43 -3.69
C ILE A 601 -41.36 -9.50 -3.10
N SER A 602 -41.61 -8.95 -1.92
CA SER A 602 -40.60 -8.24 -1.13
C SER A 602 -40.51 -8.81 0.28
N ILE A 603 -39.42 -8.56 0.98
CA ILE A 603 -39.22 -8.95 2.37
C ILE A 603 -38.85 -7.73 3.20
N SER A 604 -39.37 -7.63 4.42
CA SER A 604 -39.05 -6.53 5.32
C SER A 604 -37.79 -6.82 6.12
N ASP A 605 -37.03 -5.79 6.45
CA ASP A 605 -36.05 -5.85 7.53
C ASP A 605 -36.73 -6.13 8.88
N ALA A 606 -35.96 -6.65 9.83
CA ALA A 606 -36.42 -7.01 11.16
C ALA A 606 -35.36 -6.66 12.22
N GLN A 607 -35.80 -6.40 13.44
CA GLN A 607 -34.91 -6.25 14.58
C GLN A 607 -35.50 -6.87 15.85
N VAL A 608 -34.65 -7.38 16.73
CA VAL A 608 -35.05 -7.93 18.03
C VAL A 608 -33.96 -7.69 19.06
N ILE A 609 -34.32 -7.55 20.33
CA ILE A 609 -33.37 -7.58 21.46
C ILE A 609 -33.13 -9.06 21.80
N GLU A 610 -31.88 -9.48 21.91
CA GLU A 610 -31.54 -10.90 22.13
C GLU A 610 -32.03 -11.41 23.49
N GLY A 611 -31.91 -10.58 24.52
CA GLY A 611 -32.27 -10.87 25.90
C GLY A 611 -31.24 -11.74 26.64
N ASN A 612 -31.26 -11.70 27.96
CA ASN A 612 -30.20 -12.30 28.79
C ASN A 612 -30.09 -13.86 28.78
N SER A 613 -31.04 -14.56 28.16
CA SER A 613 -31.05 -16.04 28.03
C SER A 613 -32.20 -16.54 27.16
N GLY A 614 -32.06 -17.75 26.61
CA GLY A 614 -33.16 -18.45 25.95
C GLY A 614 -33.29 -18.06 24.47
N ILE A 615 -34.52 -18.10 23.95
CA ILE A 615 -34.80 -17.82 22.53
C ILE A 615 -35.77 -16.66 22.39
N THR A 616 -35.38 -15.64 21.62
CA THR A 616 -36.26 -14.57 21.11
C THR A 616 -36.54 -14.77 19.62
N LYS A 617 -37.56 -14.07 19.10
CA LYS A 617 -38.06 -14.27 17.74
C LYS A 617 -37.82 -13.04 16.87
N LEU A 618 -36.94 -13.19 15.88
CA LEU A 618 -36.74 -12.20 14.82
C LEU A 618 -37.72 -12.51 13.67
N LEU A 619 -38.66 -11.60 13.41
CA LEU A 619 -39.78 -11.83 12.48
C LEU A 619 -39.62 -11.00 11.20
N PHE A 620 -39.39 -11.68 10.09
CA PHE A 620 -39.38 -11.08 8.76
C PHE A 620 -40.75 -11.20 8.11
N THR A 621 -41.25 -10.13 7.50
CA THR A 621 -42.53 -10.16 6.76
C THR A 621 -42.27 -10.18 5.26
N VAL A 622 -42.65 -11.28 4.62
CA VAL A 622 -42.64 -11.43 3.16
C VAL A 622 -43.98 -10.94 2.61
N ASN A 623 -43.96 -9.91 1.78
CA ASN A 623 -45.13 -9.25 1.20
C ASN A 623 -45.26 -9.56 -0.29
N LEU A 624 -46.49 -9.68 -0.77
CA LEU A 624 -46.83 -9.77 -2.19
C LEU A 624 -47.46 -8.45 -2.64
N SER A 625 -47.15 -7.99 -3.85
CA SER A 625 -47.71 -6.76 -4.44
C SER A 625 -49.22 -6.85 -4.76
N GLY A 626 -49.81 -8.04 -4.58
CA GLY A 626 -51.20 -8.37 -4.83
C GLY A 626 -51.55 -9.72 -4.19
N ALA A 627 -52.82 -10.14 -4.30
CA ALA A 627 -53.23 -11.46 -3.81
C ALA A 627 -52.72 -12.56 -4.73
N ALA A 628 -52.16 -13.64 -4.16
CA ALA A 628 -51.77 -14.82 -4.92
C ALA A 628 -52.99 -15.41 -5.65
N THR A 629 -52.90 -15.56 -6.97
CA THR A 629 -53.97 -16.13 -7.80
C THR A 629 -53.95 -17.65 -7.83
N GLU A 630 -52.79 -18.25 -7.56
CA GLU A 630 -52.53 -19.68 -7.45
C GLU A 630 -51.61 -19.94 -6.26
N ALA A 631 -51.63 -21.15 -5.70
CA ALA A 631 -50.75 -21.50 -4.60
C ALA A 631 -49.31 -21.76 -5.10
N PHE A 632 -48.31 -21.28 -4.38
CA PHE A 632 -46.90 -21.48 -4.72
C PHE A 632 -46.02 -21.56 -3.46
N THR A 633 -44.85 -22.18 -3.60
CA THR A 633 -43.86 -22.28 -2.52
C THR A 633 -42.61 -21.50 -2.87
N LEU A 634 -42.22 -20.60 -1.97
CA LEU A 634 -40.99 -19.80 -2.02
C LEU A 634 -39.96 -20.38 -1.05
N ASN A 635 -38.73 -20.59 -1.51
CA ASN A 635 -37.66 -21.05 -0.64
C ASN A 635 -36.91 -19.87 -0.02
N TYR A 636 -36.29 -20.08 1.14
CA TYR A 636 -35.46 -19.08 1.80
C TYR A 636 -34.36 -19.72 2.66
N ASN A 637 -33.31 -18.96 2.94
CA ASN A 637 -32.27 -19.33 3.87
C ASN A 637 -31.75 -18.10 4.63
N THR A 638 -31.09 -18.34 5.76
CA THR A 638 -30.34 -17.31 6.48
C THR A 638 -28.88 -17.32 6.00
N VAL A 639 -28.29 -16.14 5.91
CA VAL A 639 -26.87 -15.92 5.60
C VAL A 639 -26.27 -15.16 6.77
N ASP A 640 -25.12 -15.62 7.25
CA ASP A 640 -24.40 -15.00 8.35
C ASP A 640 -23.93 -13.58 7.98
N GLY A 641 -24.11 -12.65 8.90
CA GLY A 641 -23.49 -11.34 8.85
C GLY A 641 -22.40 -11.26 9.92
N THR A 642 -22.52 -10.26 10.80
CA THR A 642 -21.75 -10.25 12.05
C THR A 642 -22.24 -11.35 13.00
N ALA A 643 -23.56 -11.58 13.05
CA ALA A 643 -24.16 -12.70 13.75
C ALA A 643 -23.88 -14.02 13.01
N LYS A 644 -23.59 -15.07 13.77
CA LYS A 644 -23.23 -16.42 13.34
C LYS A 644 -24.28 -17.46 13.69
N GLY A 645 -24.63 -18.22 12.66
CA GLY A 645 -25.49 -19.36 12.77
C GLY A 645 -25.01 -20.41 13.78
N GLY A 646 -25.89 -20.77 14.71
CA GLY A 646 -25.64 -21.72 15.79
C GLY A 646 -25.07 -21.11 17.07
N ILE A 647 -24.63 -19.85 17.03
CA ILE A 647 -24.20 -19.09 18.21
C ILE A 647 -25.31 -18.09 18.54
N ASP A 648 -25.52 -17.11 17.68
CA ASP A 648 -26.40 -15.95 17.96
C ASP A 648 -27.83 -16.19 17.45
N TYR A 649 -27.98 -17.08 16.46
CA TYR A 649 -29.30 -17.44 15.92
C TYR A 649 -29.32 -18.86 15.34
N ALA A 650 -30.50 -19.46 15.22
CA ALA A 650 -30.66 -20.76 14.58
C ALA A 650 -30.67 -20.64 13.04
N SER A 651 -29.65 -21.20 12.38
CA SER A 651 -29.56 -21.17 10.91
C SER A 651 -30.70 -21.92 10.23
N ILE A 652 -31.22 -21.32 9.15
CA ILE A 652 -32.19 -21.95 8.25
C ILE A 652 -31.51 -22.13 6.90
N THR A 653 -31.23 -23.38 6.50
CA THR A 653 -30.57 -23.67 5.22
C THR A 653 -31.53 -24.04 4.09
N ASN A 654 -32.73 -24.53 4.42
CA ASN A 654 -33.74 -24.98 3.46
C ASN A 654 -35.16 -24.62 3.95
N GLY A 655 -35.40 -23.33 4.18
CA GLY A 655 -36.72 -22.82 4.53
C GLY A 655 -37.68 -22.84 3.35
N SER A 656 -38.96 -23.08 3.62
CA SER A 656 -40.03 -23.02 2.61
C SER A 656 -41.23 -22.26 3.14
N LEU A 657 -41.77 -21.35 2.33
CA LEU A 657 -42.92 -20.51 2.63
C LEU A 657 -44.01 -20.76 1.59
N ASN A 658 -45.12 -21.37 1.99
CA ASN A 658 -46.21 -21.73 1.09
C ASN A 658 -47.32 -20.67 1.12
N PHE A 659 -47.49 -19.95 0.00
CA PHE A 659 -48.59 -19.02 -0.24
C PHE A 659 -49.79 -19.75 -0.84
N LEU A 660 -50.94 -19.60 -0.21
CA LEU A 660 -52.25 -20.06 -0.67
C LEU A 660 -52.94 -18.95 -1.48
N VAL A 661 -53.92 -19.37 -2.28
CA VAL A 661 -54.75 -18.44 -3.06
C VAL A 661 -55.38 -17.38 -2.15
N GLY A 662 -55.25 -16.11 -2.53
CA GLY A 662 -55.81 -14.96 -1.82
C GLY A 662 -54.87 -14.35 -0.77
N GLU A 663 -53.79 -15.02 -0.37
CA GLU A 663 -52.84 -14.47 0.60
C GLU A 663 -52.00 -13.35 -0.02
N THR A 664 -51.63 -12.36 0.80
CA THR A 664 -50.84 -11.18 0.40
C THR A 664 -49.54 -11.02 1.17
N HIS A 665 -49.35 -11.76 2.25
CA HIS A 665 -48.14 -11.71 3.07
C HIS A 665 -48.01 -12.98 3.91
N LYS A 666 -46.78 -13.28 4.35
CA LYS A 666 -46.46 -14.27 5.38
C LYS A 666 -45.27 -13.83 6.20
N THR A 667 -45.11 -14.43 7.38
CA THR A 667 -43.95 -14.20 8.24
C THR A 667 -43.00 -15.39 8.21
N ILE A 668 -41.71 -15.10 8.28
CA ILE A 668 -40.64 -16.05 8.56
C ILE A 668 -40.11 -15.72 9.96
N GLU A 669 -39.97 -16.75 10.79
CA GLU A 669 -39.41 -16.64 12.13
C GLU A 669 -37.98 -17.18 12.13
N VAL A 670 -37.04 -16.36 12.56
CA VAL A 670 -35.67 -16.75 12.90
C VAL A 670 -35.53 -16.71 14.42
N GLN A 671 -35.05 -17.80 15.02
CA GLN A 671 -34.83 -17.89 16.45
C GLN A 671 -33.46 -17.27 16.79
N VAL A 672 -33.45 -16.29 17.68
CA VAL A 672 -32.25 -15.63 18.20
C VAL A 672 -31.96 -16.18 19.58
N ASN A 673 -30.71 -16.54 19.84
CA ASN A 673 -30.25 -17.07 21.11
C ASN A 673 -29.76 -15.91 21.97
N GLY A 674 -30.37 -15.72 23.15
CA GLY A 674 -29.92 -14.68 24.07
C GLY A 674 -28.86 -15.20 25.04
N ASP A 675 -27.88 -14.36 25.40
CA ASP A 675 -26.84 -14.68 26.38
C ASP A 675 -26.53 -13.55 27.38
N LEU A 676 -25.34 -13.52 28.00
CA LEU A 676 -24.95 -12.52 29.00
C LEU A 676 -23.66 -11.79 28.60
N VAL A 677 -23.28 -11.90 27.34
CA VAL A 677 -21.96 -11.61 26.81
C VAL A 677 -22.07 -10.42 25.88
N TYR A 678 -21.49 -9.30 26.29
CA TYR A 678 -21.43 -8.14 25.42
C TYR A 678 -20.58 -8.41 24.16
N ASP A 679 -21.24 -8.45 23.01
CA ASP A 679 -20.64 -8.56 21.67
C ASP A 679 -21.07 -7.40 20.75
N GLY A 680 -22.06 -6.62 21.17
CA GLY A 680 -22.60 -5.46 20.47
C GLY A 680 -23.60 -5.84 19.39
N ASN A 681 -24.39 -4.88 18.91
CA ASN A 681 -25.44 -5.19 17.93
C ASN A 681 -24.90 -5.90 16.68
N GLU A 682 -25.57 -6.98 16.32
CA GLU A 682 -25.18 -7.83 15.22
C GLU A 682 -26.23 -7.90 14.11
N ASN A 683 -25.86 -8.45 12.96
CA ASN A 683 -26.78 -8.65 11.84
C ASN A 683 -26.64 -10.01 11.16
N LEU A 684 -27.75 -10.44 10.57
CA LEU A 684 -27.85 -11.57 9.64
C LEU A 684 -28.72 -11.16 8.44
N THR A 685 -28.63 -11.87 7.33
CA THR A 685 -29.50 -11.64 6.16
C THR A 685 -30.43 -12.82 5.96
N LEU A 686 -31.72 -12.57 5.77
CA LEU A 686 -32.68 -13.56 5.30
C LEU A 686 -32.86 -13.43 3.79
N GLN A 687 -32.43 -14.45 3.04
CA GLN A 687 -32.43 -14.45 1.58
C GLN A 687 -33.58 -15.30 1.05
N LEU A 688 -34.42 -14.71 0.20
CA LEU A 688 -35.45 -15.38 -0.59
C LEU A 688 -34.83 -15.98 -1.85
N LEU A 689 -35.25 -17.19 -2.22
CA LEU A 689 -34.69 -17.97 -3.33
C LEU A 689 -35.78 -18.27 -4.36
N LYS A 690 -35.56 -17.87 -5.62
CA LYS A 690 -36.46 -18.19 -6.72
C LYS A 690 -36.24 -19.64 -7.18
N ASN A 691 -37.14 -20.54 -6.80
CA ASN A 691 -37.14 -21.94 -7.21
C ASN A 691 -37.94 -22.16 -8.51
N SER A 692 -37.63 -23.23 -9.26
CA SER A 692 -38.22 -23.56 -10.57
C SER A 692 -39.75 -23.75 -10.56
N ASN A 693 -40.36 -23.92 -9.37
CA ASN A 693 -41.79 -24.14 -9.21
C ASN A 693 -42.58 -22.83 -8.99
N ILE A 694 -41.91 -21.68 -8.91
CA ILE A 694 -42.58 -20.39 -8.86
C ILE A 694 -43.12 -20.05 -10.26
N PRO A 695 -44.42 -19.74 -10.40
CA PRO A 695 -44.99 -19.32 -11.68
C PRO A 695 -44.23 -18.14 -12.30
N GLY A 696 -44.06 -18.15 -13.63
CA GLY A 696 -43.23 -17.18 -14.34
C GLY A 696 -43.70 -15.71 -14.29
N TYR A 697 -44.93 -15.45 -13.81
CA TYR A 697 -45.44 -14.10 -13.55
C TYR A 697 -45.07 -13.57 -12.15
N ILE A 698 -44.46 -14.40 -11.30
CA ILE A 698 -43.99 -14.01 -9.96
C ILE A 698 -42.49 -13.71 -10.01
N TYR A 699 -42.10 -12.59 -9.40
CA TYR A 699 -40.71 -12.13 -9.36
C TYR A 699 -40.35 -11.54 -7.99
N LEU A 700 -39.06 -11.50 -7.66
CA LEU A 700 -38.58 -10.92 -6.41
C LEU A 700 -38.29 -9.43 -6.65
N LEU A 701 -39.08 -8.54 -6.05
CA LEU A 701 -38.82 -7.11 -5.98
C LEU A 701 -37.68 -6.81 -5.00
N ASP A 702 -37.74 -7.50 -3.86
CA ASP A 702 -36.70 -7.48 -2.85
C ASP A 702 -36.51 -8.92 -2.36
N SER A 703 -35.28 -9.39 -2.42
CA SER A 703 -34.93 -10.77 -2.08
C SER A 703 -34.19 -10.89 -0.75
N GLN A 704 -33.85 -9.79 -0.08
CA GLN A 704 -33.02 -9.80 1.12
C GLN A 704 -33.65 -8.95 2.22
N GLY A 705 -33.90 -9.57 3.38
CA GLY A 705 -34.25 -8.84 4.59
C GLY A 705 -33.05 -8.78 5.52
N LEU A 706 -32.67 -7.59 5.97
CA LEU A 706 -31.66 -7.41 7.00
C LEU A 706 -32.28 -7.65 8.39
N GLY A 707 -31.70 -8.57 9.14
CA GLY A 707 -32.06 -8.85 10.53
C GLY A 707 -31.03 -8.27 11.48
N THR A 708 -31.45 -7.41 12.41
CA THR A 708 -30.58 -6.84 13.45
C THR A 708 -30.89 -7.48 14.81
N ILE A 709 -29.87 -8.06 15.43
CA ILE A 709 -29.89 -8.52 16.82
C ILE A 709 -29.32 -7.39 17.68
N ILE A 710 -30.10 -6.90 18.62
CA ILE A 710 -29.74 -5.80 19.51
C ILE A 710 -29.24 -6.39 20.82
N ASP A 711 -27.98 -6.10 21.16
CA ASP A 711 -27.34 -6.49 22.40
C ASP A 711 -27.87 -5.63 23.56
N ASP A 712 -28.28 -6.29 24.65
CA ASP A 712 -28.76 -5.65 25.88
C ASP A 712 -27.86 -5.89 27.11
N ASP A 713 -26.63 -6.36 26.87
CA ASP A 713 -25.65 -6.67 27.90
C ASP A 713 -24.67 -5.52 28.18
N VAL A 714 -23.93 -5.64 29.29
CA VAL A 714 -23.04 -4.59 29.80
C VAL A 714 -21.57 -4.96 29.51
N PRO A 715 -20.77 -4.06 28.91
CA PRO A 715 -19.36 -4.31 28.66
C PRO A 715 -18.56 -4.61 29.94
N SER A 716 -17.59 -5.53 29.83
CA SER A 716 -16.69 -5.87 30.94
C SER A 716 -15.82 -4.68 31.41
N LYS A 717 -15.39 -4.71 32.67
CA LYS A 717 -14.56 -3.66 33.29
C LYS A 717 -13.11 -4.08 33.41
N LEU A 718 -12.19 -3.23 32.94
CA LEU A 718 -10.73 -3.38 33.05
C LEU A 718 -10.20 -2.79 34.35
N SER A 719 -9.19 -3.44 34.94
CA SER A 719 -8.44 -2.95 36.09
C SER A 719 -6.99 -3.43 36.03
N ILE A 720 -6.04 -2.62 36.53
CA ILE A 720 -4.63 -2.97 36.65
C ILE A 720 -4.21 -3.05 38.13
N THR A 721 -3.29 -3.94 38.47
CA THR A 721 -2.77 -4.15 39.83
C THR A 721 -1.51 -3.33 40.10
N ASP A 722 -1.31 -2.94 41.36
CA ASP A 722 -0.04 -2.40 41.85
C ASP A 722 0.98 -3.52 42.13
N VAL A 723 2.27 -3.22 42.05
CA VAL A 723 3.35 -4.18 42.36
C VAL A 723 4.49 -3.50 43.12
N THR A 724 5.14 -4.25 44.02
CA THR A 724 6.37 -3.84 44.70
C THR A 724 7.45 -4.86 44.40
N VAL A 725 8.60 -4.39 43.94
CA VAL A 725 9.70 -5.22 43.42
C VAL A 725 11.04 -4.65 43.84
N ASN A 726 12.06 -5.49 43.94
CA ASN A 726 13.43 -5.01 44.08
C ASN A 726 13.94 -4.51 42.72
N GLU A 727 14.90 -3.60 42.74
CA GLU A 727 15.50 -3.00 41.55
C GLU A 727 16.17 -4.05 40.62
N ASN A 728 16.66 -5.16 41.18
CA ASN A 728 17.19 -6.30 40.44
C ASN A 728 16.13 -7.20 39.76
N GLY A 729 15.35 -6.68 38.81
CA GLY A 729 14.44 -7.52 38.03
C GLY A 729 13.50 -6.81 37.07
N THR A 730 12.27 -7.33 36.98
CA THR A 730 11.19 -6.78 36.15
C THR A 730 9.93 -6.60 36.98
N ALA A 731 9.16 -5.54 36.71
CA ALA A 731 7.85 -5.32 37.28
C ALA A 731 6.76 -5.91 36.36
N THR A 732 6.04 -6.94 36.84
CA THR A 732 4.93 -7.55 36.09
C THR A 732 3.59 -7.17 36.74
N LEU A 733 2.77 -6.39 36.03
CA LEU A 733 1.45 -5.95 36.46
C LEU A 733 0.37 -6.78 35.76
N ALA A 734 -0.62 -7.26 36.53
CA ALA A 734 -1.78 -7.95 35.98
C ALA A 734 -2.86 -6.94 35.57
N VAL A 735 -3.39 -7.09 34.36
CA VAL A 735 -4.56 -6.37 33.87
C VAL A 735 -5.71 -7.38 33.78
N ASN A 736 -6.83 -7.08 34.44
CA ASN A 736 -7.96 -7.99 34.62
C ASN A 736 -9.26 -7.42 34.04
N LEU A 737 -10.06 -8.29 33.43
CA LEU A 737 -11.46 -8.06 33.11
C LEU A 737 -12.38 -8.56 34.23
N SER A 738 -13.46 -7.83 34.52
CA SER A 738 -14.47 -8.24 35.52
C SER A 738 -15.25 -9.49 35.15
N GLY A 739 -15.22 -9.89 33.88
CA GLY A 739 -15.84 -11.08 33.32
C GLY A 739 -15.20 -11.43 31.98
N ALA A 740 -15.47 -12.63 31.47
CA ALA A 740 -15.08 -12.98 30.10
C ALA A 740 -15.90 -12.15 29.11
N ALA A 741 -15.26 -11.65 28.06
CA ALA A 741 -15.92 -11.03 26.92
C ALA A 741 -16.05 -12.04 25.76
N GLY A 742 -17.13 -11.97 24.98
CA GLY A 742 -17.36 -12.81 23.81
C GLY A 742 -16.58 -12.33 22.59
N THR A 743 -16.26 -11.05 22.57
CA THR A 743 -15.41 -10.43 21.57
C THR A 743 -14.03 -10.08 22.13
N THR A 744 -13.10 -9.74 21.24
CA THR A 744 -11.75 -9.32 21.65
C THR A 744 -11.81 -7.95 22.33
N VAL A 745 -11.17 -7.83 23.50
CA VAL A 745 -10.99 -6.56 24.21
C VAL A 745 -9.56 -6.07 24.01
N SER A 746 -9.37 -4.78 23.72
CA SER A 746 -8.05 -4.15 23.64
C SER A 746 -7.95 -2.92 24.52
N VAL A 747 -6.79 -2.69 25.12
CA VAL A 747 -6.50 -1.48 25.92
C VAL A 747 -5.06 -1.04 25.68
N ASP A 748 -4.85 0.26 25.49
CA ASP A 748 -3.50 0.82 25.36
C ASP A 748 -2.91 1.03 26.76
N TYR A 749 -1.59 0.94 26.87
CA TYR A 749 -0.87 1.26 28.09
C TYR A 749 0.37 2.12 27.82
N SER A 750 0.73 2.94 28.80
CA SER A 750 1.97 3.71 28.81
C SER A 750 2.52 3.90 30.22
N THR A 751 3.85 3.84 30.36
CA THR A 751 4.52 4.17 31.62
C THR A 751 4.64 5.69 31.81
N ALA A 752 4.61 6.16 33.06
CA ALA A 752 4.85 7.54 33.43
C ALA A 752 5.71 7.65 34.69
N ASN A 753 6.63 8.61 34.71
CA ASN A 753 7.53 8.86 35.84
C ASN A 753 6.76 9.24 37.11
N GLY A 754 7.31 8.83 38.26
CA GLY A 754 6.91 9.31 39.58
C GLY A 754 8.12 9.86 40.32
N THR A 755 8.52 9.22 41.42
CA THR A 755 9.84 9.47 42.01
C THR A 755 10.93 8.67 41.30
N ALA A 756 10.58 7.50 40.75
CA ALA A 756 11.43 6.77 39.82
C ALA A 756 11.29 7.40 38.41
N LEU A 757 12.42 7.62 37.75
CA LEU A 757 12.58 8.22 36.45
C LEU A 757 12.97 7.18 35.40
N SER A 758 12.45 7.37 34.19
CA SER A 758 12.84 6.58 33.03
C SER A 758 14.34 6.74 32.73
N ASP A 759 14.96 5.65 32.29
CA ASP A 759 16.37 5.53 31.90
C ASP A 759 17.38 5.62 33.06
N SER A 760 16.96 5.99 34.28
CA SER A 760 17.73 5.73 35.51
C SER A 760 17.23 4.48 36.22
N ASP A 761 15.92 4.34 36.43
CA ASP A 761 15.38 3.31 37.35
C ASP A 761 14.53 2.26 36.61
N TYR A 762 13.98 2.63 35.44
CA TYR A 762 13.20 1.72 34.59
C TYR A 762 13.24 2.14 33.11
N THR A 763 12.95 1.20 32.20
CA THR A 763 12.79 1.52 30.77
C THR A 763 11.35 1.89 30.44
N ALA A 764 11.14 3.07 29.87
CA ALA A 764 9.79 3.51 29.48
C ALA A 764 9.19 2.61 28.39
N GLN A 765 7.90 2.29 28.52
CA GLN A 765 7.22 1.37 27.62
C GLN A 765 5.80 1.85 27.30
N THR A 766 5.40 1.64 26.04
CA THR A 766 4.02 1.80 25.58
C THR A 766 3.62 0.58 24.74
N GLY A 767 2.32 0.31 24.65
CA GLY A 767 1.81 -0.76 23.82
C GLY A 767 0.30 -0.92 23.92
N THR A 768 -0.22 -1.96 23.26
CA THR A 768 -1.62 -2.36 23.34
C THR A 768 -1.70 -3.78 23.87
N LEU A 769 -2.55 -3.99 24.87
CA LEU A 769 -2.84 -5.29 25.46
C LEU A 769 -4.15 -5.83 24.88
N THR A 770 -4.13 -7.09 24.43
CA THR A 770 -5.29 -7.74 23.79
C THR A 770 -5.73 -8.96 24.59
N PHE A 771 -7.02 -9.00 24.93
CA PHE A 771 -7.70 -10.13 25.52
C PHE A 771 -8.54 -10.78 24.42
N ASN A 772 -8.15 -11.98 23.98
CA ASN A 772 -8.98 -12.78 23.09
C ASN A 772 -10.29 -13.18 23.80
N ALA A 773 -11.32 -13.55 23.04
CA ALA A 773 -12.59 -14.00 23.60
C ALA A 773 -12.37 -15.07 24.70
N GLY A 774 -13.07 -14.92 25.82
CA GLY A 774 -12.92 -15.80 26.99
C GLY A 774 -11.73 -15.53 27.92
N VAL A 775 -10.73 -14.73 27.50
CA VAL A 775 -9.55 -14.42 28.33
C VAL A 775 -9.85 -13.28 29.28
N THR A 776 -9.59 -13.47 30.58
CA THR A 776 -9.91 -12.47 31.63
C THR A 776 -8.69 -11.78 32.24
N GLN A 777 -7.48 -12.25 31.96
CA GLN A 777 -6.24 -11.72 32.54
C GLN A 777 -5.12 -11.69 31.51
N GLN A 778 -4.36 -10.59 31.52
CA GLN A 778 -3.14 -10.40 30.74
C GLN A 778 -2.11 -9.62 31.58
N PHE A 779 -0.85 -9.60 31.14
CA PHE A 779 0.24 -9.01 31.90
C PHE A 779 1.01 -7.95 31.12
N ILE A 780 1.43 -6.89 31.82
CA ILE A 780 2.39 -5.90 31.34
C ILE A 780 3.68 -6.11 32.13
N THR A 781 4.80 -6.34 31.45
CA THR A 781 6.11 -6.51 32.09
C THR A 781 7.02 -5.35 31.70
N ILE A 782 7.53 -4.64 32.70
CA ILE A 782 8.43 -3.49 32.56
C ILE A 782 9.82 -3.87 33.10
N SER A 783 10.88 -3.56 32.36
CA SER A 783 12.25 -3.81 32.80
C SER A 783 12.73 -2.70 33.74
N LEU A 784 13.33 -3.10 34.87
CA LEU A 784 13.98 -2.18 35.81
C LEU A 784 15.47 -2.09 35.48
N ILE A 785 16.10 -1.00 35.92
CA ILE A 785 17.53 -0.77 35.75
C ILE A 785 18.16 -0.90 37.14
N ASN A 786 19.03 -1.89 37.30
CA ASN A 786 19.78 -2.08 38.54
C ASN A 786 21.11 -1.34 38.47
N ASP A 787 21.42 -0.49 39.45
CA ASP A 787 22.68 0.23 39.49
C ASP A 787 23.54 -0.09 40.75
N THR A 788 24.31 0.89 41.25
CA THR A 788 25.19 0.76 42.44
C THR A 788 25.06 1.97 43.39
N VAL A 789 24.16 2.89 43.07
CA VAL A 789 23.82 4.05 43.90
C VAL A 789 22.94 3.54 45.03
N TYR A 790 23.08 4.14 46.21
CA TYR A 790 22.21 3.80 47.33
C TYR A 790 21.03 4.78 47.43
N GLU A 791 19.82 4.23 47.38
CA GLU A 791 18.53 4.91 47.39
C GLU A 791 17.75 4.47 48.65
N PRO A 792 17.88 5.18 49.77
CA PRO A 792 17.29 4.75 51.05
C PRO A 792 15.76 4.80 51.10
N THR A 793 15.09 5.33 50.08
CA THR A 793 13.63 5.44 50.00
C THR A 793 13.12 4.74 48.76
N ALA A 794 12.11 3.88 48.94
CA ALA A 794 11.47 3.23 47.82
C ALA A 794 10.87 4.24 46.84
N GLU A 795 11.09 4.01 45.56
CA GLU A 795 10.69 4.91 44.49
C GLU A 795 9.51 4.36 43.69
N LYS A 796 8.81 5.21 42.94
CA LYS A 796 7.58 4.82 42.24
C LYS A 796 7.51 5.35 40.82
N PHE A 797 6.98 4.54 39.91
CA PHE A 797 6.47 4.97 38.61
C PHE A 797 5.08 4.38 38.36
N PHE A 798 4.42 4.82 37.30
CA PHE A 798 3.02 4.48 37.00
C PHE A 798 2.88 3.80 35.64
N VAL A 799 1.89 2.91 35.52
CA VAL A 799 1.44 2.32 34.25
C VAL A 799 -0.02 2.71 34.04
N ASN A 800 -0.31 3.50 33.01
CA ASN A 800 -1.64 4.04 32.75
C ASN A 800 -2.32 3.27 31.62
N LEU A 801 -3.59 2.91 31.79
CA LEU A 801 -4.45 2.30 30.78
C LEU A 801 -5.32 3.35 30.09
N THR A 802 -5.41 3.31 28.76
CA THR A 802 -6.21 4.22 27.94
C THR A 802 -6.86 3.50 26.76
N ASN A 803 -7.78 4.18 26.05
CA ASN A 803 -8.37 3.73 24.78
C ASN A 803 -8.95 2.30 24.79
N ALA A 804 -9.61 1.89 25.89
CA ALA A 804 -10.25 0.58 25.93
C ALA A 804 -11.35 0.44 24.86
N LYS A 805 -11.36 -0.71 24.17
CA LYS A 805 -12.40 -1.11 23.21
C LYS A 805 -13.11 -2.35 23.71
N ASN A 806 -14.43 -2.40 23.54
CA ASN A 806 -15.30 -3.50 24.01
C ASN A 806 -15.25 -3.75 25.53
N ALA A 807 -14.73 -2.78 26.28
CA ALA A 807 -14.66 -2.79 27.74
C ALA A 807 -14.61 -1.35 28.26
N THR A 808 -14.90 -1.17 29.54
CA THR A 808 -14.74 0.12 30.25
C THR A 808 -13.60 0.04 31.25
N ILE A 809 -12.87 1.14 31.48
CA ILE A 809 -11.75 1.14 32.44
C ILE A 809 -12.27 1.55 33.83
N SER A 810 -12.14 0.66 34.81
CA SER A 810 -12.55 0.90 36.21
C SER A 810 -11.40 1.33 37.12
N ASN A 811 -10.20 0.78 36.90
CA ASN A 811 -8.95 1.29 37.47
C ASN A 811 -7.95 1.48 36.33
N ASN A 812 -7.55 2.73 36.08
CA ASN A 812 -6.71 3.10 34.93
C ASN A 812 -5.23 3.25 35.27
N GLN A 813 -4.80 3.08 36.52
CA GLN A 813 -3.41 3.28 36.91
C GLN A 813 -2.91 2.16 37.82
N GLY A 814 -1.81 1.54 37.41
CA GLY A 814 -1.03 0.62 38.24
C GLY A 814 0.20 1.35 38.78
N VAL A 815 0.49 1.17 40.05
CA VAL A 815 1.65 1.76 40.74
C VAL A 815 2.73 0.70 40.90
N VAL A 816 3.92 0.97 40.37
CA VAL A 816 5.11 0.16 40.60
C VAL A 816 5.95 0.84 41.66
N THR A 817 6.29 0.11 42.73
CA THR A 817 7.21 0.56 43.78
C THR A 817 8.52 -0.24 43.69
N ILE A 818 9.63 0.46 43.49
CA ILE A 818 10.98 -0.10 43.41
C ILE A 818 11.63 0.01 44.78
N ILE A 819 12.15 -1.10 45.28
CA ILE A 819 12.96 -1.18 46.50
C ILE A 819 14.42 -1.33 46.08
N ASP A 820 15.25 -0.38 46.50
CA ASP A 820 16.70 -0.41 46.28
C ASP A 820 17.34 -1.65 46.92
N ASN A 821 18.29 -2.26 46.21
CA ASN A 821 19.07 -3.40 46.68
C ASN A 821 20.55 -3.10 46.93
N ASP A 822 20.95 -1.84 46.89
CA ASP A 822 22.32 -1.44 47.16
C ASP A 822 22.64 -1.25 48.65
N SER A 823 23.91 -1.46 48.98
CA SER A 823 24.38 -1.33 50.36
C SER A 823 24.60 0.13 50.74
N LYS A 824 24.19 0.50 51.95
CA LYS A 824 24.46 1.81 52.53
C LYS A 824 25.98 2.13 52.51
N PRO A 825 26.41 3.31 52.02
CA PRO A 825 27.84 3.62 51.89
C PRO A 825 28.62 3.60 53.20
N THR A 826 29.90 3.25 53.10
CA THR A 826 30.89 3.29 54.18
C THR A 826 31.96 4.36 53.89
N ILE A 827 32.46 5.04 54.92
CA ILE A 827 33.47 6.11 54.85
C ILE A 827 34.83 5.58 55.32
N SER A 828 35.88 5.89 54.56
CA SER A 828 37.27 5.61 54.91
C SER A 828 38.15 6.84 54.68
N ILE A 829 39.27 6.96 55.38
CA ILE A 829 40.27 8.02 55.22
C ILE A 829 41.66 7.40 55.08
N ASN A 830 42.50 7.89 54.17
CA ASN A 830 43.84 7.34 53.99
C ASN A 830 44.87 7.93 54.96
N ASP A 831 45.99 7.22 55.13
CA ASP A 831 47.18 7.74 55.80
C ASP A 831 48.03 8.59 54.85
N VAL A 832 48.71 9.59 55.41
CA VAL A 832 49.56 10.52 54.67
C VAL A 832 50.93 10.60 55.34
N THR A 833 51.97 10.20 54.62
CA THR A 833 53.37 10.39 55.04
C THR A 833 54.02 11.43 54.15
N LYS A 834 54.61 12.46 54.74
CA LYS A 834 55.27 13.53 53.98
C LYS A 834 56.35 14.20 54.82
N LEU A 835 57.38 14.73 54.16
CA LEU A 835 58.41 15.55 54.79
C LEU A 835 57.82 16.84 55.35
N GLU A 836 58.28 17.28 56.52
CA GLU A 836 57.94 18.62 57.02
C GLU A 836 58.46 19.70 56.08
N GLY A 837 59.72 19.58 55.64
CA GLY A 837 60.38 20.42 54.66
C GLY A 837 61.26 21.49 55.31
N ASN A 838 62.51 21.56 54.86
CA ASN A 838 63.51 22.58 55.24
C ASN A 838 63.03 24.06 55.14
N VAL A 839 63.45 24.92 56.08
CA VAL A 839 63.16 26.38 56.15
C VAL A 839 63.82 27.27 55.07
N SER A 840 64.28 26.70 53.95
CA SER A 840 64.88 27.50 52.86
C SER A 840 63.81 28.19 52.01
N GLY A 841 63.16 29.23 52.56
CA GLY A 841 62.17 30.06 51.87
C GLY A 841 61.18 30.75 52.80
N SER A 842 60.45 31.76 52.29
CA SER A 842 59.52 32.60 53.05
C SER A 842 58.20 31.92 53.47
N ILE A 843 58.10 30.58 53.37
CA ILE A 843 56.89 29.80 53.68
C ILE A 843 57.26 28.69 54.68
N ASN A 844 56.84 28.85 55.94
CA ASN A 844 57.16 27.93 57.05
C ASN A 844 56.08 26.84 57.28
N LYS A 845 55.38 26.40 56.23
CA LYS A 845 54.23 25.48 56.33
C LYS A 845 54.16 24.48 55.18
N THR A 846 53.74 23.25 55.46
CA THR A 846 53.48 22.16 54.50
C THR A 846 52.06 21.63 54.66
N THR A 847 51.35 21.43 53.55
CA THR A 847 49.99 20.83 53.59
C THR A 847 50.04 19.32 53.39
N PHE A 848 49.37 18.61 54.29
CA PHE A 848 49.03 17.18 54.23
C PHE A 848 47.57 17.07 53.77
N GLN A 849 47.32 16.36 52.68
CA GLN A 849 45.97 16.16 52.14
C GLN A 849 45.54 14.71 52.37
N PHE A 850 44.53 14.54 53.22
CA PHE A 850 43.88 13.26 53.50
C PHE A 850 42.66 13.13 52.61
N THR A 851 42.60 12.11 51.77
CA THR A 851 41.44 11.71 50.97
C THR A 851 40.50 10.86 51.82
N VAL A 852 39.25 11.30 51.89
CA VAL A 852 38.13 10.58 52.46
C VAL A 852 37.28 10.02 51.32
N SER A 853 37.00 8.72 51.33
CA SER A 853 36.33 7.98 50.25
C SER A 853 35.09 7.24 50.75
N LEU A 854 34.06 7.14 49.90
CA LEU A 854 32.87 6.32 50.08
C LEU A 854 33.01 4.97 49.33
N SER A 855 32.41 3.89 49.86
CA SER A 855 32.38 2.59 49.17
C SER A 855 31.56 2.56 47.88
N ASN A 856 30.51 3.38 47.81
CA ASN A 856 29.62 3.52 46.68
C ASN A 856 28.92 4.90 46.75
N ALA A 857 28.29 5.30 45.65
CA ALA A 857 27.52 6.53 45.57
C ALA A 857 26.22 6.42 46.39
N SER A 858 25.63 7.57 46.72
CA SER A 858 24.31 7.66 47.36
C SER A 858 23.52 8.78 46.70
N SER A 859 22.21 8.59 46.54
CA SER A 859 21.29 9.60 46.01
C SER A 859 21.07 10.76 47.01
N GLN A 860 21.38 10.53 48.29
CA GLN A 860 21.41 11.56 49.33
C GLN A 860 22.81 12.12 49.59
N SER A 861 22.86 13.32 50.16
CA SER A 861 24.11 13.86 50.69
C SER A 861 24.56 13.09 51.94
N ILE A 862 25.88 12.92 52.06
CA ILE A 862 26.54 12.26 53.18
C ILE A 862 27.43 13.28 53.88
N SER A 863 27.41 13.35 55.21
CA SER A 863 28.34 14.19 55.96
C SER A 863 29.04 13.44 57.07
N VAL A 864 30.26 13.87 57.41
CA VAL A 864 31.04 13.34 58.52
C VAL A 864 31.84 14.46 59.17
N ASN A 865 31.90 14.48 60.50
CA ASN A 865 32.73 15.45 61.22
C ASN A 865 34.18 14.96 61.21
N TYR A 866 35.14 15.87 61.10
CA TYR A 866 36.56 15.56 61.26
C TYR A 866 37.21 16.47 62.29
N ALA A 867 38.17 15.94 63.03
CA ALA A 867 39.05 16.72 63.91
C ALA A 867 40.43 16.09 63.99
N THR A 868 41.46 16.91 63.95
CA THR A 868 42.84 16.46 64.20
C THR A 868 43.06 16.15 65.68
N ALA A 869 43.84 15.12 65.99
CA ALA A 869 44.28 14.80 67.35
C ALA A 869 45.79 14.58 67.39
N ASN A 870 46.42 14.99 68.50
CA ASN A 870 47.85 14.82 68.69
C ASN A 870 48.21 13.32 68.75
N GLY A 871 49.39 12.98 68.23
CA GLY A 871 50.06 11.71 68.48
C GLY A 871 51.38 11.99 69.20
N THR A 872 52.50 11.74 68.53
CA THR A 872 53.80 12.29 68.97
C THR A 872 53.96 13.75 68.52
N ALA A 873 53.36 14.13 67.40
CA ALA A 873 53.25 15.52 66.96
C ALA A 873 52.13 16.23 67.74
N ILE A 874 52.38 17.47 68.14
CA ILE A 874 51.55 18.34 68.97
C ILE A 874 51.02 19.53 68.16
N ALA A 875 49.71 19.77 68.25
CA ALA A 875 49.10 20.93 67.63
C ALA A 875 49.49 22.26 68.31
N GLY A 876 49.86 23.27 67.53
CA GLY A 876 50.15 24.62 68.02
C GLY A 876 50.57 25.57 66.90
N SER A 877 50.40 26.88 67.11
CA SER A 877 50.83 27.89 66.13
C SER A 877 52.34 27.96 65.92
N THR A 878 53.12 27.37 66.83
CA THR A 878 54.58 27.29 66.84
C THR A 878 55.08 25.88 67.20
N SER A 879 54.22 24.87 67.06
CA SER A 879 54.52 23.44 67.26
C SER A 879 54.40 22.73 65.92
N ASP A 880 54.20 21.41 65.90
CA ASP A 880 54.42 20.57 64.72
C ASP A 880 53.32 20.74 63.66
N TYR A 881 52.07 20.97 64.06
CA TYR A 881 50.98 21.21 63.11
C TYR A 881 49.88 22.14 63.64
N LEU A 882 49.03 22.65 62.76
CA LEU A 882 47.85 23.44 63.11
C LEU A 882 46.63 22.53 63.27
N SER A 883 45.94 22.62 64.41
CA SER A 883 44.69 21.90 64.61
C SER A 883 43.67 22.28 63.54
N ASN A 884 42.98 21.27 63.00
CA ASN A 884 41.92 21.46 62.02
C ASN A 884 40.71 20.60 62.40
N SER A 885 39.51 21.17 62.27
CA SER A 885 38.26 20.47 62.51
C SER A 885 37.14 21.07 61.67
N GLY A 886 36.18 20.26 61.26
CA GLY A 886 35.03 20.72 60.49
C GLY A 886 34.07 19.59 60.14
N ILE A 887 33.18 19.87 59.20
CA ILE A 887 32.25 18.88 58.61
C ILE A 887 32.64 18.70 57.15
N LEU A 888 32.85 17.46 56.73
CA LEU A 888 33.06 17.08 55.34
C LEU A 888 31.75 16.54 54.77
N THR A 889 31.19 17.22 53.77
CA THR A 889 29.92 16.83 53.13
C THR A 889 30.15 16.39 51.69
N PHE A 890 29.74 15.19 51.33
CA PHE A 890 29.63 14.70 49.96
C PHE A 890 28.28 15.13 49.37
N SER A 891 28.30 15.76 48.20
CA SER A 891 27.07 15.96 47.42
C SER A 891 26.53 14.60 46.94
N PRO A 892 25.25 14.48 46.57
CA PRO A 892 24.74 13.27 45.92
C PRO A 892 25.67 12.80 44.80
N LEU A 893 25.83 11.48 44.70
CA LEU A 893 26.71 10.78 43.74
C LEU A 893 28.22 11.06 43.87
N GLN A 894 28.67 11.88 44.83
CA GLN A 894 30.11 12.13 45.05
C GLN A 894 30.73 11.09 45.98
N THR A 895 31.83 10.45 45.56
CA THR A 895 32.47 9.36 46.31
C THR A 895 33.80 9.70 46.97
N SER A 896 34.40 10.88 46.71
CA SER A 896 35.65 11.30 47.36
C SER A 896 35.74 12.80 47.64
N LYS A 897 36.40 13.17 48.75
CA LYS A 897 36.77 14.53 49.12
C LYS A 897 38.07 14.55 49.95
N THR A 898 38.69 15.71 50.08
CA THR A 898 39.96 15.85 50.82
C THR A 898 39.83 16.74 52.06
N ILE A 899 40.52 16.39 53.14
CA ILE A 899 40.79 17.21 54.31
C ILE A 899 42.25 17.66 54.25
N SER A 900 42.51 18.96 54.38
CA SER A 900 43.87 19.50 54.41
C SER A 900 44.29 19.84 55.84
N VAL A 901 45.41 19.31 56.30
CA VAL A 901 46.05 19.68 57.57
C VAL A 901 47.36 20.40 57.28
N THR A 902 47.62 21.48 58.01
CA THR A 902 48.83 22.29 57.81
C THR A 902 49.85 21.94 58.88
N VAL A 903 51.01 21.44 58.47
CA VAL A 903 52.18 21.14 59.29
C VAL A 903 53.12 22.36 59.27
N ASN A 904 53.65 22.77 60.42
CA ASN A 904 54.63 23.85 60.49
C ASN A 904 56.02 23.27 60.24
N ARG A 905 56.90 24.05 59.61
CA ARG A 905 58.28 23.66 59.32
C ARG A 905 59.22 24.25 60.35
N ASP A 906 60.25 23.52 60.73
CA ASP A 906 61.41 24.11 61.40
C ASP A 906 62.77 23.56 60.89
N SER A 907 63.81 23.71 61.71
CA SER A 907 65.21 23.33 61.39
C SER A 907 65.83 22.48 62.50
N ILE A 908 65.00 21.95 63.39
CA ILE A 908 65.38 21.16 64.54
C ILE A 908 65.37 19.70 64.10
N SER A 909 66.51 19.03 64.23
CA SER A 909 66.58 17.61 63.92
C SER A 909 65.85 16.81 65.00
N GLU A 910 64.65 16.33 64.66
CA GLU A 910 63.75 15.55 65.51
C GLU A 910 63.57 14.11 64.99
N VAL A 911 62.82 13.28 65.72
CA VAL A 911 62.39 11.96 65.21
C VAL A 911 61.14 12.12 64.36
N ASN A 912 60.84 11.19 63.46
CA ASN A 912 59.56 11.21 62.73
C ASN A 912 58.39 11.21 63.72
N GLU A 913 57.39 12.04 63.44
CA GLU A 913 56.26 12.24 64.34
C GLU A 913 54.92 11.94 63.68
N GLN A 914 53.89 11.65 64.47
CA GLN A 914 52.56 11.34 63.99
C GLN A 914 51.49 12.23 64.63
N PHE A 915 50.52 12.64 63.82
CA PHE A 915 49.23 13.18 64.25
C PHE A 915 48.09 12.40 63.58
N PHE A 916 46.85 12.56 64.06
CA PHE A 916 45.69 11.83 63.55
C PHE A 916 44.62 12.77 63.01
N VAL A 917 43.85 12.32 62.03
CA VAL A 917 42.58 12.93 61.58
C VAL A 917 41.45 11.95 61.87
N ASN A 918 40.64 12.25 62.88
CA ASN A 918 39.55 11.38 63.32
C ASN A 918 38.22 11.79 62.69
N LEU A 919 37.50 10.83 62.11
CA LEU A 919 36.15 10.96 61.57
C LEU A 919 35.11 10.54 62.61
N THR A 920 34.05 11.32 62.77
CA THR A 920 32.98 11.07 63.75
C THR A 920 31.61 11.50 63.23
N ASN A 921 30.54 10.98 63.84
CA ASN A 921 29.14 11.37 63.57
C ASN A 921 28.75 11.36 62.06
N PRO A 922 28.88 10.23 61.35
CA PRO A 922 28.46 10.15 59.95
C PRO A 922 26.92 10.28 59.83
N THR A 923 26.44 10.94 58.78
CA THR A 923 25.03 10.94 58.36
C THR A 923 24.90 10.19 57.03
N ASN A 924 23.81 9.42 56.86
CA ASN A 924 23.54 8.62 55.64
C ASN A 924 24.61 7.59 55.22
N ALA A 925 25.68 7.41 56.00
CA ALA A 925 26.74 6.43 55.81
C ALA A 925 27.16 5.81 57.14
N THR A 926 28.08 4.84 57.10
CA THR A 926 28.78 4.32 58.29
C THR A 926 30.29 4.53 58.15
N ILE A 927 31.07 4.52 59.24
CA ILE A 927 32.54 4.67 59.16
C ILE A 927 33.16 3.27 59.16
N ALA A 928 33.89 2.93 58.09
CA ALA A 928 34.69 1.71 58.01
C ALA A 928 36.11 1.95 58.55
N ASP A 929 36.72 3.06 58.17
CA ASP A 929 37.98 3.53 58.74
C ASP A 929 37.85 5.00 59.17
N GLY A 930 37.99 5.22 60.47
CA GLY A 930 37.74 6.49 61.12
C GLY A 930 38.98 7.31 61.42
N GLN A 931 40.19 6.85 61.12
CA GLN A 931 41.41 7.53 61.53
C GLN A 931 42.46 7.55 60.43
N GLY A 932 42.75 8.74 59.89
CA GLY A 932 43.89 8.95 59.01
C GLY A 932 45.12 9.30 59.83
N ILE A 933 46.23 8.60 59.61
CA ILE A 933 47.51 8.83 60.27
C ILE A 933 48.36 9.77 59.41
N GLY A 934 48.70 10.93 59.95
CA GLY A 934 49.65 11.87 59.37
C GLY A 934 51.05 11.64 59.92
N THR A 935 51.97 11.11 59.13
CA THR A 935 53.38 10.95 59.53
C THR A 935 54.23 12.06 58.95
N ILE A 936 54.77 12.89 59.83
CA ILE A 936 55.73 13.95 59.53
C ILE A 936 57.13 13.35 59.59
N THR A 937 57.84 13.34 58.47
CA THR A 937 59.23 12.83 58.42
C THR A 937 60.24 13.98 58.47
N ASN A 938 61.21 13.90 59.38
CA ASN A 938 62.24 14.93 59.58
C ASN A 938 63.28 14.95 58.45
N ASP A 939 63.63 16.14 57.96
CA ASP A 939 64.65 16.36 56.94
C ASP A 939 65.88 17.20 57.39
N ASP A 940 66.08 17.40 58.71
CA ASP A 940 67.16 18.21 59.31
C ASP A 940 68.36 17.43 59.88
N VAL A 941 69.55 18.04 59.85
CA VAL A 941 70.86 17.42 60.22
C VAL A 941 71.49 17.94 61.53
N ILE A 942 72.01 17.05 62.38
CA ILE A 942 72.68 17.36 63.67
C ILE A 942 74.09 17.95 63.45
N THR A 943 74.40 19.12 64.01
CA THR A 943 75.73 19.75 63.98
C THR A 943 76.43 19.77 65.35
N GLY A 944 77.50 18.98 65.54
CA GLY A 944 78.57 19.26 66.52
C GLY A 944 78.91 18.22 67.61
N ALA A 945 79.79 17.24 67.30
CA ALA A 945 80.79 16.69 68.25
C ALA A 945 81.93 15.94 67.50
N THR A 946 83.18 16.29 67.82
CA THR A 946 84.45 15.88 67.23
C THR A 946 84.86 14.42 67.58
N LYS A 947 85.30 13.64 66.57
CA LYS A 947 85.93 12.31 66.73
C LYS A 947 87.46 12.43 66.84
N THR A 948 88.06 11.88 67.89
CA THR A 948 89.48 11.46 67.89
C THR A 948 89.56 9.95 67.63
N ALA A 949 90.48 9.58 66.75
CA ALA A 949 90.53 8.29 66.07
C ALA A 949 91.13 7.15 66.91
N ASN A 950 90.57 5.95 66.72
CA ASN A 950 91.35 4.72 66.68
C ASN A 950 90.96 3.94 65.41
N ARG A 951 91.89 3.91 64.45
CA ARG A 951 91.78 3.15 63.20
C ARG A 951 92.27 1.72 63.42
N ARG A 952 91.43 0.75 63.09
CA ARG A 952 91.76 -0.43 62.26
C ARG A 952 90.45 -0.80 61.54
N LYS A 953 90.27 -0.32 60.29
CA LYS A 953 90.59 -1.03 59.03
C LYS A 953 89.67 -2.26 58.95
N ILE A 954 88.61 -2.29 58.14
CA ILE A 954 88.58 -2.07 56.68
C ILE A 954 87.20 -1.49 56.27
N LEU A 955 87.20 -0.38 55.52
CA LEU A 955 86.16 0.07 54.59
C LEU A 955 86.62 -0.36 53.17
N PRO A 956 85.75 -0.57 52.16
CA PRO A 956 84.70 0.38 51.68
C PRO A 956 83.29 -0.25 51.74
N SER A 957 82.15 0.43 51.90
CA SER A 957 81.66 1.69 51.28
C SER A 957 82.08 1.84 49.83
N ALA A 958 81.35 1.24 48.90
CA ALA A 958 81.24 1.83 47.57
C ALA A 958 80.32 3.05 47.69
N THR A 959 80.95 4.20 47.85
CA THR A 959 80.38 5.54 47.69
C THR A 959 79.85 5.70 46.27
N VAL A 960 78.71 6.37 46.12
CA VAL A 960 78.14 6.84 44.84
C VAL A 960 79.20 7.59 44.03
N LEU A 961 79.37 7.23 42.75
CA LEU A 961 80.11 8.02 41.77
C LEU A 961 79.14 8.48 40.69
N ALA A 962 78.76 9.74 40.74
CA ALA A 962 78.26 10.44 39.56
C ALA A 962 79.48 10.89 38.75
N SER A 963 79.69 10.32 37.55
CA SER A 963 80.45 10.98 36.49
C SER A 963 79.95 10.53 35.11
N THR A 964 79.70 11.52 34.27
CA THR A 964 79.26 11.41 32.88
C THR A 964 80.25 10.58 32.02
N ASP A 965 79.71 9.58 31.30
CA ASP A 965 80.29 8.86 30.14
C ASP A 965 81.09 7.55 30.36
N LYS A 966 80.83 6.71 31.38
CA LYS A 966 81.45 5.36 31.47
C LYS A 966 80.55 4.27 32.05
N VAL A 967 80.74 3.04 31.55
CA VAL A 967 80.11 1.78 31.99
C VAL A 967 80.31 1.56 33.50
N ASP A 968 79.22 1.41 34.25
CA ASP A 968 79.23 1.13 35.68
C ASP A 968 79.30 -0.38 35.94
N ILE A 969 80.26 -0.85 36.75
CA ILE A 969 80.38 -2.28 37.12
C ILE A 969 79.99 -2.47 38.58
N LEU A 970 78.91 -3.21 38.80
CA LEU A 970 78.43 -3.61 40.12
C LEU A 970 78.83 -5.07 40.33
N THR A 971 79.32 -5.43 41.52
CA THR A 971 79.77 -6.81 41.79
C THR A 971 79.18 -7.28 43.11
N GLY A 972 78.46 -8.39 43.05
CA GLY A 972 77.83 -9.02 44.20
C GLY A 972 78.83 -9.70 45.13
N THR A 973 78.29 -10.17 46.24
CA THR A 973 78.95 -10.96 47.26
C THR A 973 78.33 -12.37 47.28
N ASN A 974 78.82 -13.25 48.15
CA ASN A 974 78.29 -14.61 48.27
C ASN A 974 77.02 -14.68 49.16
N LYS A 975 76.29 -13.56 49.27
CA LYS A 975 75.06 -13.39 50.06
C LYS A 975 74.02 -12.71 49.16
N LYS A 976 72.75 -12.75 49.59
CA LYS A 976 71.66 -12.06 48.89
C LYS A 976 71.90 -10.56 48.83
N ASP A 977 72.09 -10.04 47.63
CA ASP A 977 72.39 -8.64 47.33
C ASP A 977 71.25 -7.98 46.55
N LEU A 978 70.96 -6.70 46.85
CA LEU A 978 69.98 -5.89 46.14
C LEU A 978 70.71 -4.83 45.30
N PHE A 979 70.57 -4.93 43.98
CA PHE A 979 71.13 -3.99 43.02
C PHE A 979 70.03 -3.01 42.57
N THR A 980 70.12 -1.74 42.97
CA THR A 980 69.16 -0.70 42.56
C THR A 980 69.73 0.11 41.41
N LEU A 981 68.99 0.18 40.30
CA LEU A 981 69.34 0.98 39.13
C LEU A 981 68.32 2.13 38.99
N GLY A 982 68.82 3.36 38.90
CA GLY A 982 68.01 4.59 38.94
C GLY A 982 67.83 5.17 40.35
N ASP A 983 67.23 6.36 40.44
CA ASP A 983 66.95 7.04 41.72
C ASP A 983 65.46 7.05 42.08
N SER A 984 65.12 7.42 43.32
CA SER A 984 63.75 7.43 43.86
C SER A 984 62.81 8.49 43.27
N LYS A 985 63.23 9.22 42.23
CA LYS A 985 62.47 10.36 41.68
C LYS A 985 62.13 10.20 40.20
N SER A 986 62.40 9.05 39.58
CA SER A 986 62.22 8.85 38.13
C SER A 986 62.94 9.92 37.31
N VAL A 987 64.08 10.43 37.81
CA VAL A 987 64.90 11.39 37.07
C VAL A 987 65.80 10.63 36.12
N TYR A 988 65.47 10.69 34.84
CA TYR A 988 66.40 10.32 33.78
C TYR A 988 67.53 11.33 33.74
N TYR A 989 68.79 10.87 33.79
CA TYR A 989 69.96 11.68 33.42
C TYR A 989 69.93 11.94 31.91
N ALA A 990 69.01 12.78 31.47
CA ALA A 990 68.90 13.21 30.08
C ALA A 990 69.55 14.58 29.92
N GLN A 991 70.88 14.63 29.77
CA GLN A 991 71.49 15.70 28.97
C GLN A 991 72.59 15.15 28.06
N ARG A 992 72.14 14.76 26.86
CA ARG A 992 72.88 14.54 25.61
C ARG A 992 73.74 13.27 25.50
N GLY A 993 73.08 12.18 25.09
CA GLY A 993 73.69 11.17 24.21
C GLY A 993 73.80 9.77 24.80
N PHE A 994 72.91 8.89 24.32
CA PHE A 994 73.02 7.43 24.14
C PHE A 994 73.60 6.56 25.28
N ASP A 995 72.70 5.78 25.89
CA ASP A 995 72.89 4.52 26.63
C ASP A 995 73.95 4.50 27.75
N ASP A 996 73.50 4.74 29.00
CA ASP A 996 74.27 4.35 30.20
C ASP A 996 74.22 2.82 30.35
N LEU A 997 75.40 2.20 30.49
CA LEU A 997 75.55 0.74 30.56
C LEU A 997 75.99 0.32 31.98
N ALA A 998 75.24 -0.57 32.62
CA ALA A 998 75.62 -1.18 33.89
C ALA A 998 75.89 -2.68 33.71
N VAL A 999 77.01 -3.18 34.24
CA VAL A 999 77.42 -4.59 34.20
C VAL A 999 77.43 -5.14 35.62
N ILE A 1000 76.56 -6.11 35.92
CA ILE A 1000 76.49 -6.78 37.23
C ILE A 1000 77.26 -8.09 37.16
N LYS A 1001 78.22 -8.28 38.06
CA LYS A 1001 79.03 -9.50 38.20
C LYS A 1001 78.70 -10.23 39.49
N ASP A 1002 78.83 -11.55 39.48
CA ASP A 1002 78.60 -12.44 40.64
C ASP A 1002 77.15 -12.41 41.19
N PHE A 1003 76.15 -12.36 40.30
CA PHE A 1003 74.72 -12.46 40.64
C PHE A 1003 74.32 -13.92 40.96
N GLN A 1004 73.83 -14.17 42.17
CA GLN A 1004 73.58 -15.50 42.74
C GLN A 1004 72.12 -15.70 43.18
N GLU A 1005 71.75 -16.91 43.57
CA GLU A 1005 70.37 -17.25 43.96
C GLU A 1005 69.90 -16.44 45.18
N GLY A 1006 68.88 -15.61 44.96
CA GLY A 1006 68.30 -14.72 45.97
C GLY A 1006 68.80 -13.28 45.91
N ASP A 1007 69.64 -12.94 44.93
CA ASP A 1007 69.92 -11.56 44.57
C ASP A 1007 68.74 -10.95 43.80
N THR A 1008 68.61 -9.63 43.86
CA THR A 1008 67.46 -8.90 43.32
C THR A 1008 67.91 -7.65 42.59
N ILE A 1009 67.27 -7.33 41.46
CA ILE A 1009 67.46 -6.05 40.77
C ILE A 1009 66.18 -5.22 40.93
N GLN A 1010 66.31 -3.98 41.42
CA GLN A 1010 65.21 -3.04 41.55
C GLN A 1010 65.43 -1.86 40.61
N LEU A 1011 64.50 -1.68 39.67
CA LEU A 1011 64.49 -0.57 38.71
C LEU A 1011 63.53 0.53 39.20
N HIS A 1012 63.95 1.78 39.09
CA HIS A 1012 63.08 2.92 39.38
C HIS A 1012 62.70 3.65 38.07
N GLY A 1013 61.49 3.40 37.54
CA GLY A 1013 60.96 4.01 36.32
C GLY A 1013 59.95 3.14 35.56
N ASP A 1014 59.43 3.61 34.43
CA ASP A 1014 58.51 2.86 33.56
C ASP A 1014 59.25 1.72 32.85
N ALA A 1015 58.70 0.50 32.89
CA ALA A 1015 59.31 -0.71 32.34
C ALA A 1015 59.58 -0.64 30.83
N SER A 1016 58.86 0.22 30.10
CA SER A 1016 59.04 0.46 28.67
C SER A 1016 60.31 1.24 28.28
N MET A 1017 61.00 1.83 29.26
CA MET A 1017 62.18 2.69 29.06
C MET A 1017 63.51 1.92 29.20
N TYR A 1018 63.46 0.63 29.55
CA TYR A 1018 64.63 -0.23 29.75
C TYR A 1018 64.72 -1.28 28.64
N LYS A 1019 65.86 -1.33 27.94
CA LYS A 1019 66.15 -2.35 26.91
C LYS A 1019 67.28 -3.24 27.36
N LEU A 1020 67.14 -4.51 27.10
CA LEU A 1020 67.91 -5.56 27.71
C LEU A 1020 68.57 -6.33 26.55
N MET A 1021 69.88 -6.18 26.39
CA MET A 1021 70.63 -6.63 25.20
C MET A 1021 71.46 -7.87 25.54
N SER A 1022 71.33 -8.93 24.75
CA SER A 1022 72.23 -10.08 24.82
C SER A 1022 73.44 -9.86 23.91
N SER A 1023 74.62 -9.80 24.52
CA SER A 1023 75.94 -9.76 23.90
C SER A 1023 76.31 -8.51 23.09
N PHE A 1024 77.56 -8.11 23.28
CA PHE A 1024 78.23 -7.04 22.54
C PHE A 1024 78.73 -7.63 21.20
N ASP A 1025 77.85 -7.74 20.20
CA ASP A 1025 78.30 -7.88 18.82
C ASP A 1025 77.49 -6.96 17.89
N ALA A 1026 78.24 -6.11 17.20
CA ALA A 1026 77.71 -5.14 16.27
C ALA A 1026 77.10 -5.85 15.04
N ASN A 1027 75.97 -5.31 14.57
CA ASN A 1027 75.19 -5.66 13.37
C ASN A 1027 74.11 -6.73 13.59
N ILE A 1028 72.84 -6.29 13.71
CA ILE A 1028 71.65 -6.75 12.95
C ILE A 1028 70.42 -5.91 13.38
N TYR A 1029 69.79 -5.25 12.39
CA TYR A 1029 68.44 -4.67 12.47
C TYR A 1029 67.38 -5.77 12.35
N GLY A 1030 66.28 -5.70 13.10
CA GLY A 1030 65.12 -6.57 12.86
C GLY A 1030 63.92 -6.27 13.76
N ILE A 1031 62.89 -5.67 13.16
CA ILE A 1031 61.54 -5.39 13.71
C ILE A 1031 60.71 -6.69 13.68
N GLY A 1032 59.86 -6.94 14.68
CA GLY A 1032 58.83 -7.99 14.62
C GLY A 1032 57.85 -7.98 15.80
N ASP A 1033 56.61 -7.53 15.55
CA ASP A 1033 55.39 -7.86 16.31
C ASP A 1033 55.24 -9.39 16.46
N PHE A 1034 54.65 -9.92 17.54
CA PHE A 1034 53.67 -11.04 17.48
C PHE A 1034 53.06 -11.44 18.85
N LYS A 1035 51.76 -11.78 18.79
CA LYS A 1035 50.84 -12.26 19.83
C LYS A 1035 50.96 -13.77 20.11
N GLY A 1036 50.64 -14.22 21.34
CA GLY A 1036 49.99 -15.53 21.60
C GLY A 1036 50.78 -16.65 22.29
N THR A 1037 50.17 -17.17 23.37
CA THR A 1037 50.32 -18.41 24.19
C THR A 1037 51.18 -19.60 23.71
N GLY A 1038 51.91 -20.23 24.65
CA GLY A 1038 52.29 -21.67 24.58
C GLY A 1038 53.69 -22.02 25.13
N ILE A 1039 53.82 -23.14 25.85
CA ILE A 1039 54.88 -23.46 26.83
C ILE A 1039 55.95 -24.47 26.31
N PHE A 1040 57.17 -24.37 26.86
CA PHE A 1040 58.19 -25.41 27.21
C PHE A 1040 59.47 -25.63 26.36
N ASN A 1041 60.59 -25.38 27.05
CA ASN A 1041 61.77 -26.25 27.30
C ASN A 1041 62.91 -26.34 26.26
N ASN A 1042 64.17 -26.06 26.68
CA ASN A 1042 65.23 -27.08 26.93
C ASN A 1042 66.65 -26.45 27.09
N ASN A 1043 67.17 -26.53 28.32
CA ASN A 1043 68.53 -26.92 28.74
C ASN A 1043 69.85 -26.22 28.30
N GLN A 1044 70.60 -25.91 29.37
CA GLN A 1044 72.05 -26.12 29.64
C GLN A 1044 73.04 -25.01 29.26
N ASP A 1045 73.70 -24.55 30.33
CA ASP A 1045 75.05 -23.98 30.39
C ASP A 1045 75.27 -22.55 29.89
N ASN A 1046 74.65 -21.60 30.59
CA ASN A 1046 75.26 -20.36 31.13
C ASN A 1046 74.11 -19.44 31.55
N GLN A 1047 73.95 -19.22 32.86
CA GLN A 1047 72.85 -18.40 33.37
C GLN A 1047 73.15 -16.91 33.22
N GLU A 1048 72.81 -16.35 32.06
CA GLU A 1048 72.38 -14.95 31.93
C GLU A 1048 70.91 -14.97 31.49
N LEU A 1049 70.02 -14.37 32.28
CA LEU A 1049 68.62 -14.22 31.92
C LEU A 1049 68.25 -12.74 31.86
N ILE A 1050 67.59 -12.40 30.77
CA ILE A 1050 67.16 -11.06 30.37
C ILE A 1050 65.71 -11.19 29.87
N GLY A 1051 64.70 -10.52 30.47
CA GLY A 1051 63.37 -10.36 29.85
C GLY A 1051 62.17 -9.98 30.77
N ILE A 1052 61.19 -9.23 30.22
CA ILE A 1052 59.89 -8.79 30.82
C ILE A 1052 58.72 -9.43 30.04
N VAL A 1053 57.56 -9.64 30.69
CA VAL A 1053 56.27 -10.04 30.05
C VAL A 1053 55.13 -9.06 30.38
N SER A 1054 54.28 -8.83 29.37
CA SER A 1054 53.08 -7.99 29.34
C SER A 1054 51.80 -8.68 29.85
N ASP A 1055 50.95 -7.85 30.47
CA ASP A 1055 49.56 -7.99 30.92
C ASP A 1055 48.69 -9.16 30.37
N VAL A 1056 48.20 -10.07 31.24
CA VAL A 1056 46.82 -10.11 31.77
C VAL A 1056 46.62 -11.27 32.78
N ASN A 1057 45.88 -10.97 33.85
CA ASN A 1057 45.10 -11.85 34.74
C ASN A 1057 45.81 -12.98 35.52
N SER A 1058 46.23 -12.62 36.75
CA SER A 1058 46.40 -13.45 37.96
C SER A 1058 47.14 -14.79 37.84
N MET A 1059 48.37 -14.85 38.36
CA MET A 1059 49.03 -16.11 38.76
C MET A 1059 49.41 -16.05 40.25
N SER A 1060 48.69 -16.82 41.07
CA SER A 1060 49.17 -17.31 42.36
C SER A 1060 50.00 -18.57 42.11
N LEU A 1061 51.24 -18.60 42.63
CA LEU A 1061 52.08 -19.80 42.68
C LEU A 1061 52.36 -20.15 44.15
N GLU A 1062 51.38 -20.78 44.81
CA GLU A 1062 51.63 -21.51 46.04
C GLU A 1062 52.16 -22.92 45.72
N SER A 1063 53.47 -23.14 45.87
CA SER A 1063 53.98 -23.91 47.01
C SER A 1063 55.47 -24.32 46.85
N LYS A 1064 56.24 -23.85 47.85
CA LYS A 1064 57.47 -24.40 48.49
C LYS A 1064 58.65 -24.72 47.55
N ALA A 1065 59.72 -23.94 47.47
CA ALA A 1065 60.10 -22.72 48.17
C ALA A 1065 60.77 -21.82 47.14
N PHE A 1066 60.04 -20.77 46.78
CA PHE A 1066 60.49 -19.73 45.86
C PHE A 1066 60.99 -18.59 46.74
N SER A 1067 62.20 -18.10 46.46
CA SER A 1067 62.67 -16.83 47.01
C SER A 1067 63.43 -16.13 45.90
N PHE A 1068 62.64 -15.77 44.89
CA PHE A 1068 62.88 -14.61 44.04
C PHE A 1068 62.97 -13.36 44.91
N VAL A 1069 63.63 -12.34 44.39
CA VAL A 1069 62.84 -11.31 43.72
C VAL A 1069 63.39 -11.16 42.31
#